data_AF-A0A3N4S7K0-F1
#
_entry.id   AF-A0A3N4S7K0-F1
#
_cell.length_a   1.000
_cell.length_b   1.000
_cell.length_c   1.000
_cell.angle_alpha   90.00
_cell.angle_beta   90.00
_cell.angle_gamma   90.00
#
_symmetry.space_group_name_H-M   'P 1'
#
loop_
_entity.id
_entity.type
_entity.pdbx_description
1 polymer ?
#
loop_
_entity_poly.entity_id
_entity_poly.type
_entity_poly.pdbx_seq_one_letter_code
_entity_poly.pdbx_strand_id
1 'polypeptide(L)'
;MAGGAFAPLSALPEFALLTEPGVSVSPEVTGAAHAVRRAEARRTALSDACLLEAWRGRRRRLAHLAPADFLELHHLVRAVLPDRAALRTARYFVAVHDAGKNPRLARAVSAGPGADHDAVLATILGDERYEAARRALLPTFDGLAPEGRRLIREACRWQLGYTKLLQGEVPAGHFVAIEQHLGPAARDLDIVKSIVDVAGAGGHNDESVSTTLTSAAWARMRALNRTLRDRGAGDPADRFTAYLDGEIARLTAADRTSVPDDTAERRALARLALHLRILDGPSFARLAAEFRAQPRAVRVILIEELARDGIAGRATLPAYGPALLRRLCAIRSVDFALTFFAHVLQEARIASAGMDGIVVADLESLVRADPPHLGEVRFDLHGEMLRPRPLIPPAERRFPPAGTVFPLAGRTGIVVGMGGGSDGVQAAMLRLILKGRFKLRDAVVVSVRRAENRVRDASRCVGTATVEVGTGTRPVGSWRFLEDVPLQSPDPARMFLLNSLDPATIRDDLTTIAAEVGATVIIGVDTGGDSLYRDTAGVDPVDASPSQDHRVLAALAALSDARPGWTVLSAIVAPGVDSPADAAAVLTDAGARLVELREPDARAVRKQYAAWRMDGSDARRFGKTPLAWLAALDGRTGLHCLDIPAAYVLAEENPWRCFLDVRPAMRHILVMEARRHAVAVRLAW
;
A
#
# COMPACT_ATOMS: atom_id res chain seq x y z
N MET A 1 -1.45 -39.05 43.31
CA MET A 1 -0.12 -38.85 42.67
C MET A 1 0.48 -37.55 43.18
N ALA A 2 1.68 -37.63 43.76
CA ALA A 2 2.31 -36.61 44.59
C ALA A 2 2.52 -35.26 43.87
N GLY A 3 2.00 -34.21 44.50
CA GLY A 3 2.04 -32.82 44.07
C GLY A 3 3.39 -32.14 44.32
N GLY A 4 4.42 -32.52 43.57
CA GLY A 4 5.59 -31.65 43.43
C GLY A 4 5.20 -30.38 42.69
N ALA A 5 5.30 -29.21 43.34
CA ALA A 5 5.10 -27.92 42.70
C ALA A 5 6.09 -27.77 41.52
N PHE A 6 5.59 -27.33 40.36
CA PHE A 6 6.50 -26.93 39.28
C PHE A 6 7.16 -25.62 39.67
N ALA A 7 8.48 -25.51 39.48
CA ALA A 7 9.18 -24.24 39.66
C ALA A 7 8.54 -23.18 38.73
N PRO A 8 8.42 -21.92 39.18
CA PRO A 8 7.92 -20.83 38.34
C PRO A 8 8.83 -20.65 37.13
N LEU A 9 8.27 -20.19 36.00
CA LEU A 9 9.06 -19.99 34.78
C LEU A 9 10.22 -19.02 34.99
N SER A 10 10.05 -18.04 35.88
CA SER A 10 11.07 -17.08 36.30
C SER A 10 12.28 -17.70 37.00
N ALA A 11 12.24 -18.99 37.36
CA ALA A 11 13.38 -19.72 37.88
C ALA A 11 14.27 -20.32 36.78
N LEU A 12 13.84 -20.30 35.51
CA LEU A 12 14.68 -20.69 34.39
C LEU A 12 15.78 -19.64 34.16
N PRO A 13 17.06 -20.03 34.02
CA PRO A 13 18.15 -19.08 33.72
C PRO A 13 17.86 -18.19 32.51
N GLU A 14 17.21 -18.76 31.49
CA GLU A 14 16.86 -18.09 30.23
C GLU A 14 15.81 -16.98 30.40
N PHE A 15 14.99 -17.05 31.45
CA PHE A 15 13.95 -16.05 31.69
C PHE A 15 14.56 -14.66 31.94
N ALA A 16 15.81 -14.60 32.42
CA ALA A 16 16.54 -13.35 32.57
C ALA A 16 16.65 -12.59 31.24
N LEU A 17 16.77 -13.29 30.10
CA LEU A 17 16.86 -12.70 28.76
C LEU A 17 15.62 -11.86 28.40
N LEU A 18 14.46 -12.13 29.00
CA LEU A 18 13.22 -11.38 28.77
C LEU A 18 13.16 -10.06 29.55
N THR A 19 14.08 -9.86 30.50
CA THR A 19 14.11 -8.69 31.39
C THR A 19 15.33 -7.80 31.18
N GLU A 20 16.26 -8.23 30.33
CA GLU A 20 17.47 -7.47 29.99
C GLU A 20 17.18 -6.25 29.08
N PRO A 21 18.06 -5.24 29.07
CA PRO A 21 17.92 -4.10 28.17
C PRO A 21 17.99 -4.51 26.68
N GLY A 22 17.11 -3.91 25.86
CA GLY A 22 17.15 -4.05 24.40
C GLY A 22 16.28 -5.15 23.81
N VAL A 23 15.48 -5.86 24.63
CA VAL A 23 14.44 -6.77 24.14
C VAL A 23 13.41 -5.98 23.35
N SER A 24 13.21 -6.35 22.08
CA SER A 24 12.17 -5.77 21.24
C SER A 24 10.79 -6.10 21.81
N VAL A 25 9.98 -5.08 22.05
CA VAL A 25 8.60 -5.23 22.51
C VAL A 25 7.64 -5.22 21.33
N SER A 26 6.56 -5.99 21.48
CA SER A 26 5.44 -5.99 20.54
C SER A 26 4.98 -4.54 20.25
N PRO A 27 4.74 -4.13 18.99
CA PRO A 27 4.40 -2.75 18.62
C PRO A 27 3.16 -2.17 19.34
N GLU A 28 2.31 -3.07 19.85
CA GLU A 28 1.05 -2.78 20.53
C GLU A 28 1.23 -2.33 21.99
N VAL A 29 2.42 -2.53 22.58
CA VAL A 29 2.73 -2.16 23.97
C VAL A 29 3.05 -0.66 24.05
N THR A 30 2.24 0.09 24.79
CA THR A 30 2.42 1.53 25.04
C THR A 30 2.55 1.80 26.54
N GLY A 31 3.40 2.77 26.95
CA GLY A 31 3.56 3.12 28.38
C GLY A 31 4.97 3.58 28.78
N ALA A 32 5.20 3.79 30.08
CA ALA A 32 6.48 4.23 30.62
C ALA A 32 7.61 3.21 30.36
N ALA A 33 8.84 3.69 30.10
CA ALA A 33 9.97 2.87 29.65
C ALA A 33 10.36 1.68 30.57
N HIS A 34 10.01 1.72 31.86
CA HIS A 34 10.21 0.59 32.78
C HIS A 34 9.09 -0.47 32.67
N ALA A 35 7.84 -0.04 32.45
CA ALA A 35 6.71 -0.95 32.22
C ALA A 35 6.84 -1.67 30.88
N VAL A 36 7.31 -0.96 29.85
CA VAL A 36 7.61 -1.52 28.53
C VAL A 36 8.70 -2.60 28.62
N ARG A 37 9.77 -2.34 29.38
CA ARG A 37 10.90 -3.29 29.55
C ARG A 37 10.55 -4.64 30.17
N ARG A 38 9.46 -4.73 30.93
CA ARG A 38 8.99 -5.99 31.53
C ARG A 38 7.76 -6.57 30.84
N ALA A 39 7.25 -5.91 29.80
CA ALA A 39 6.00 -6.29 29.16
C ALA A 39 6.06 -7.73 28.60
N GLU A 40 7.14 -8.07 27.90
CA GLU A 40 7.33 -9.42 27.34
C GLU A 40 7.45 -10.47 28.46
N ALA A 41 8.29 -10.24 29.48
CA ALA A 41 8.40 -11.16 30.63
C ALA A 41 7.05 -11.41 31.34
N ARG A 42 6.21 -10.37 31.50
CA ARG A 42 4.87 -10.50 32.09
C ARG A 42 3.91 -11.28 31.21
N ARG A 43 3.94 -11.04 29.89
CA ARG A 43 3.14 -11.79 28.90
C ARG A 43 3.52 -13.27 28.94
N THR A 44 4.81 -13.58 28.85
CA THR A 44 5.33 -14.95 28.90
C THR A 44 4.98 -15.65 30.23
N ALA A 45 5.03 -14.95 31.37
CA ALA A 45 4.63 -15.50 32.66
C ALA A 45 3.13 -15.84 32.72
N LEU A 46 2.26 -15.00 32.16
CA LEU A 46 0.83 -15.31 32.06
C LEU A 46 0.57 -16.48 31.10
N SER A 47 1.29 -16.58 29.97
CA SER A 47 1.21 -17.72 29.06
C SER A 47 1.51 -19.04 29.78
N ASP A 48 2.58 -19.09 30.58
CA ASP A 48 2.94 -20.27 31.38
C ASP A 48 1.87 -20.61 32.44
N ALA A 49 1.35 -19.60 33.12
CA ALA A 49 0.30 -19.78 34.12
C ALA A 49 -0.98 -20.36 33.48
N CYS A 50 -1.37 -19.86 32.30
CA CYS A 50 -2.50 -20.37 31.53
C CYS A 50 -2.26 -21.81 31.06
N LEU A 51 -1.05 -22.15 30.59
CA LEU A 51 -0.67 -23.51 30.21
C LEU A 51 -0.81 -24.48 31.39
N LEU A 52 -0.31 -24.10 32.57
CA LEU A 52 -0.40 -24.91 33.78
C LEU A 52 -1.85 -25.12 34.24
N GLU A 53 -2.67 -24.09 34.17
CA GLU A 53 -4.10 -24.15 34.51
C GLU A 53 -4.85 -25.07 33.54
N ALA A 54 -4.67 -24.86 32.22
CA ALA A 54 -5.24 -25.73 31.19
C ALA A 54 -4.80 -27.18 31.36
N TRP A 55 -3.51 -27.45 31.62
CA TRP A 55 -3.02 -28.81 31.84
C TRP A 55 -3.57 -29.45 33.12
N ARG A 56 -3.76 -28.67 34.20
CA ARG A 56 -4.30 -29.15 35.48
C ARG A 56 -5.83 -29.28 35.51
N GLY A 57 -6.53 -28.81 34.48
CA GLY A 57 -8.00 -28.76 34.47
C GLY A 57 -8.56 -27.68 35.41
N ARG A 58 -7.83 -26.58 35.60
CA ARG A 58 -8.26 -25.42 36.41
C ARG A 58 -8.49 -24.21 35.51
N ARG A 59 -9.54 -23.43 35.79
CA ARG A 59 -10.00 -22.32 34.93
C ARG A 59 -9.66 -20.93 35.49
N ARG A 60 -8.88 -20.80 36.56
CA ARG A 60 -8.76 -19.51 37.28
C ARG A 60 -8.16 -18.40 36.41
N ARG A 61 -7.07 -18.72 35.71
CA ARG A 61 -6.40 -17.80 34.78
C ARG A 61 -7.11 -17.71 33.42
N LEU A 62 -8.12 -18.55 33.19
CA LEU A 62 -8.86 -18.71 31.93
C LEU A 62 -10.37 -18.48 32.17
N ALA A 63 -10.70 -17.57 33.09
CA ALA A 63 -12.07 -17.40 33.60
C ALA A 63 -13.07 -16.90 32.53
N HIS A 64 -12.57 -16.29 31.45
CA HIS A 64 -13.37 -15.80 30.33
C HIS A 64 -13.74 -16.88 29.28
N LEU A 65 -13.26 -18.11 29.45
CA LEU A 65 -13.78 -19.27 28.72
C LEU A 65 -15.01 -19.83 29.45
N ALA A 66 -16.09 -20.10 28.72
CA ALA A 66 -17.19 -20.88 29.23
C ALA A 66 -16.70 -22.28 29.69
N PRO A 67 -17.34 -22.92 30.68
CA PRO A 67 -16.87 -24.21 31.20
C PRO A 67 -16.67 -25.30 30.14
N ALA A 68 -17.57 -25.38 29.14
CA ALA A 68 -17.46 -26.34 28.04
C ALA A 68 -16.24 -26.06 27.13
N ASP A 69 -16.03 -24.80 26.75
CA ASP A 69 -14.88 -24.37 25.95
C ASP A 69 -13.55 -24.63 26.68
N PHE A 70 -13.52 -24.36 28.00
CA PHE A 70 -12.37 -24.67 28.82
C PHE A 70 -12.08 -26.18 28.86
N LEU A 71 -13.11 -27.03 28.96
CA LEU A 71 -12.95 -28.47 28.97
C LEU A 71 -12.37 -28.99 27.65
N GLU A 72 -12.83 -28.45 26.51
CA GLU A 72 -12.25 -28.75 25.20
C GLU A 72 -10.76 -28.36 25.13
N LEU A 73 -10.41 -27.16 25.61
CA LEU A 73 -9.01 -26.72 25.69
C LEU A 73 -8.19 -27.63 26.61
N HIS A 74 -8.73 -28.02 27.77
CA HIS A 74 -8.07 -28.95 28.69
C HIS A 74 -7.77 -30.28 27.99
N HIS A 75 -8.75 -30.85 27.29
CA HIS A 75 -8.58 -32.11 26.55
C HIS A 75 -7.53 -31.98 25.44
N LEU A 76 -7.54 -30.87 24.70
CA LEU A 76 -6.52 -30.57 23.70
C LEU A 76 -5.12 -30.57 24.34
N VAL A 77 -4.94 -29.79 25.41
CA VAL A 77 -3.64 -29.66 26.10
C VAL A 77 -3.19 -31.01 26.68
N ARG A 78 -4.09 -31.81 27.24
CA ARG A 78 -3.75 -33.15 27.78
C ARG A 78 -3.42 -34.17 26.70
N ALA A 79 -4.05 -34.07 25.52
CA ALA A 79 -3.75 -34.94 24.39
C ALA A 79 -2.34 -34.66 23.84
N VAL A 80 -1.96 -33.38 23.74
CA VAL A 80 -0.63 -32.97 23.25
C VAL A 80 0.45 -33.13 24.32
N LEU A 81 0.12 -32.86 25.59
CA LEU A 81 1.05 -32.88 26.72
C LEU A 81 0.64 -33.94 27.76
N PRO A 82 0.77 -35.24 27.44
CA PRO A 82 0.21 -36.31 28.27
C PRO A 82 0.86 -36.42 29.66
N ASP A 83 2.13 -36.08 29.77
CA ASP A 83 2.93 -36.25 30.98
C ASP A 83 3.69 -34.98 31.40
N ARG A 84 4.47 -35.10 32.49
CA ARG A 84 5.26 -33.99 33.04
C ARG A 84 6.47 -33.65 32.17
N ALA A 85 6.99 -34.58 31.36
CA ALA A 85 8.12 -34.32 30.48
C ALA A 85 7.68 -33.45 29.29
N ALA A 86 6.57 -33.81 28.63
CA ALA A 86 5.96 -33.01 27.57
C ALA A 86 5.56 -31.62 28.07
N LEU A 87 4.97 -31.52 29.28
CA LEU A 87 4.69 -30.23 29.89
C LEU A 87 5.96 -29.39 30.11
N ARG A 88 7.07 -29.98 30.59
CA ARG A 88 8.34 -29.23 30.74
C ARG A 88 8.85 -28.72 29.39
N THR A 89 8.75 -29.52 28.34
CA THR A 89 9.10 -29.11 26.96
C THR A 89 8.26 -27.92 26.51
N ALA A 90 6.94 -27.96 26.67
CA ALA A 90 6.05 -26.85 26.29
C ALA A 90 6.32 -25.57 27.11
N ARG A 91 6.52 -25.70 28.43
CA ARG A 91 6.87 -24.55 29.28
C ARG A 91 8.20 -23.91 28.88
N TYR A 92 9.21 -24.73 28.59
CA TYR A 92 10.49 -24.23 28.07
C TYR A 92 10.28 -23.51 26.72
N PHE A 93 9.49 -24.10 25.81
CA PHE A 93 9.24 -23.49 24.51
C PHE A 93 8.55 -22.13 24.61
N VAL A 94 7.56 -22.00 25.52
CA VAL A 94 6.93 -20.70 25.85
C VAL A 94 7.96 -19.69 26.34
N ALA A 95 8.91 -20.08 27.19
CA ALA A 95 9.95 -19.18 27.71
C ALA A 95 10.90 -18.68 26.62
N VAL A 96 11.42 -19.58 25.78
CA VAL A 96 12.52 -19.25 24.88
C VAL A 96 12.09 -18.60 23.58
N HIS A 97 10.82 -18.76 23.18
CA HIS A 97 10.29 -18.09 22.00
C HIS A 97 10.49 -16.56 22.08
N ASP A 98 10.01 -15.93 23.16
CA ASP A 98 10.19 -14.49 23.34
C ASP A 98 11.64 -14.12 23.70
N ALA A 99 12.43 -15.07 24.23
CA ALA A 99 13.84 -14.82 24.53
C ALA A 99 14.63 -14.52 23.26
N GLY A 100 14.23 -15.07 22.09
CA GLY A 100 14.77 -14.77 20.76
C GLY A 100 14.87 -13.27 20.46
N LYS A 101 13.99 -12.45 21.04
CA LYS A 101 13.98 -10.99 20.88
C LYS A 101 15.15 -10.28 21.57
N ASN A 102 15.94 -11.01 22.38
CA ASN A 102 17.08 -10.45 23.08
C ASN A 102 18.30 -10.30 22.12
N PRO A 103 18.91 -9.09 22.03
CA PRO A 103 20.06 -8.84 21.15
C PRO A 103 21.29 -9.72 21.43
N ARG A 104 21.44 -10.30 22.62
CA ARG A 104 22.53 -11.25 22.93
C ARG A 104 22.40 -12.54 22.11
N LEU A 105 21.19 -13.05 21.89
CA LEU A 105 20.99 -14.22 21.04
C LEU A 105 21.32 -13.90 19.58
N ALA A 106 20.86 -12.75 19.07
CA ALA A 106 21.19 -12.32 17.71
C ALA A 106 22.71 -12.19 17.51
N ARG A 107 23.40 -11.52 18.44
CA ARG A 107 24.87 -11.43 18.42
C ARG A 107 25.57 -12.79 18.51
N ALA A 108 25.03 -13.71 19.30
CA ALA A 108 25.60 -15.05 19.47
C ALA A 108 25.60 -15.87 18.19
N VAL A 109 24.66 -15.61 17.27
CA VAL A 109 24.60 -16.25 15.95
C VAL A 109 25.13 -15.37 14.82
N SER A 110 25.81 -14.26 15.14
CA SER A 110 26.31 -13.27 14.18
C SER A 110 25.22 -12.65 13.29
N ALA A 111 23.99 -12.58 13.78
CA ALA A 111 22.90 -11.91 13.08
C ALA A 111 22.99 -10.38 13.27
N GLY A 112 22.69 -9.64 12.21
CA GLY A 112 22.68 -8.17 12.24
C GLY A 112 21.59 -7.58 13.13
N PRO A 113 21.65 -6.27 13.44
CA PRO A 113 20.56 -5.57 14.11
C PRO A 113 19.24 -5.72 13.32
N GLY A 114 18.15 -6.07 14.01
CA GLY A 114 16.83 -6.26 13.38
C GLY A 114 16.66 -7.58 12.63
N ALA A 115 17.50 -8.58 12.88
CA ALA A 115 17.27 -9.94 12.40
C ALA A 115 15.96 -10.52 12.97
N ASP A 116 15.30 -11.37 12.18
CA ASP A 116 14.11 -12.08 12.65
C ASP A 116 14.45 -12.96 13.85
N HIS A 117 13.83 -12.64 14.99
CA HIS A 117 14.06 -13.32 16.26
C HIS A 117 13.74 -14.82 16.21
N ASP A 118 12.76 -15.23 15.40
CA ASP A 118 12.40 -16.63 15.28
C ASP A 118 13.47 -17.40 14.48
N ALA A 119 14.05 -16.77 13.45
CA ALA A 119 15.19 -17.32 12.71
C ALA A 119 16.47 -17.40 13.57
N VAL A 120 16.72 -16.39 14.41
CA VAL A 120 17.81 -16.39 15.41
C VAL A 120 17.66 -17.58 16.37
N LEU A 121 16.44 -17.78 16.89
CA LEU A 121 16.15 -18.89 17.81
C LEU A 121 16.27 -20.26 17.12
N ALA A 122 15.78 -20.40 15.89
CA ALA A 122 15.93 -21.62 15.10
C ALA A 122 17.42 -21.96 14.88
N THR A 123 18.22 -20.94 14.58
CA THR A 123 19.66 -21.08 14.33
C THR A 123 20.40 -21.56 15.59
N ILE A 124 20.23 -20.87 16.73
CA ILE A 124 20.96 -21.22 17.96
C ILE A 124 20.56 -22.60 18.53
N LEU A 125 19.31 -23.02 18.32
CA LEU A 125 18.83 -24.31 18.79
C LEU A 125 19.18 -25.47 17.84
N GLY A 126 19.26 -25.19 16.54
CA GLY A 126 19.38 -26.18 15.48
C GLY A 126 20.79 -26.45 14.97
N ASP A 127 21.69 -25.47 15.05
CA ASP A 127 23.02 -25.55 14.44
C ASP A 127 24.13 -25.78 15.49
N GLU A 128 24.90 -26.84 15.27
CA GLU A 128 25.97 -27.29 16.17
C GLU A 128 27.08 -26.25 16.34
N ARG A 129 27.30 -25.39 15.33
CA ARG A 129 28.30 -24.30 15.40
C ARG A 129 28.05 -23.35 16.56
N TYR A 130 26.81 -23.23 17.02
CA TYR A 130 26.43 -22.34 18.12
C TYR A 130 26.19 -23.07 19.44
N GLU A 131 26.62 -24.34 19.58
CA GLU A 131 26.40 -25.13 20.79
C GLU A 131 26.94 -24.47 22.06
N ALA A 132 28.16 -23.92 22.02
CA ALA A 132 28.74 -23.25 23.19
C ALA A 132 27.90 -22.03 23.63
N ALA A 133 27.42 -21.25 22.66
CA ALA A 133 26.55 -20.11 22.92
C ALA A 133 25.16 -20.55 23.41
N ARG A 134 24.59 -21.62 22.83
CA ARG A 134 23.35 -22.25 23.28
C ARG A 134 23.46 -22.70 24.74
N ARG A 135 24.55 -23.37 25.14
CA ARG A 135 24.76 -23.79 26.53
C ARG A 135 24.89 -22.62 27.49
N ALA A 136 25.49 -21.52 27.05
CA ALA A 136 25.66 -20.33 27.87
C ALA A 136 24.36 -19.52 28.05
N LEU A 137 23.57 -19.38 26.98
CA LEU A 137 22.38 -18.51 26.96
C LEU A 137 21.08 -19.27 27.19
N LEU A 138 21.02 -20.54 26.81
CA LEU A 138 19.85 -21.43 26.86
C LEU A 138 20.17 -22.79 27.56
N PRO A 139 20.77 -22.78 28.78
CA PRO A 139 21.30 -23.98 29.44
C PRO A 139 20.27 -25.09 29.74
N THR A 140 19.01 -24.74 29.95
CA THR A 140 17.92 -25.68 30.25
C THR A 140 17.60 -26.58 29.05
N PHE A 141 17.93 -26.16 27.83
CA PHE A 141 17.65 -26.92 26.61
C PHE A 141 18.23 -28.34 26.66
N ASP A 142 19.49 -28.46 27.07
CA ASP A 142 20.23 -29.71 27.07
C ASP A 142 19.68 -30.68 28.15
N GLY A 143 19.00 -30.15 29.17
CA GLY A 143 18.32 -30.94 30.21
C GLY A 143 16.94 -31.46 29.83
N LEU A 144 16.38 -31.08 28.67
CA LEU A 144 15.11 -31.62 28.17
C LEU A 144 15.27 -33.06 27.66
N ALA A 145 14.17 -33.80 27.56
CA ALA A 145 14.19 -35.11 26.91
C ALA A 145 14.61 -34.98 25.42
N PRO A 146 15.32 -35.96 24.83
CA PRO A 146 15.75 -35.92 23.42
C PRO A 146 14.62 -35.61 22.45
N GLU A 147 13.45 -36.24 22.66
CA GLU A 147 12.24 -36.00 21.88
C GLU A 147 11.78 -34.54 21.98
N GLY A 148 11.75 -33.97 23.20
CA GLY A 148 11.36 -32.58 23.40
C GLY A 148 12.28 -31.58 22.69
N ARG A 149 13.61 -31.84 22.70
CA ARG A 149 14.57 -31.02 21.95
C ARG A 149 14.33 -31.10 20.45
N ARG A 150 14.04 -32.29 19.92
CA ARG A 150 13.69 -32.50 18.50
C ARG A 150 12.46 -31.67 18.12
N LEU A 151 11.38 -31.79 18.88
CA LEU A 151 10.12 -31.09 18.61
C LEU A 151 10.28 -29.57 18.63
N ILE A 152 11.03 -29.02 19.59
CA ILE A 152 11.29 -27.57 19.64
C ILE A 152 12.10 -27.12 18.42
N ARG A 153 13.17 -27.83 18.06
CA ARG A 153 13.97 -27.49 16.87
C ARG A 153 13.13 -27.49 15.60
N GLU A 154 12.30 -28.50 15.45
CA GLU A 154 11.41 -28.64 14.30
C GLU A 154 10.37 -27.51 14.24
N ALA A 155 9.72 -27.20 15.37
CA ALA A 155 8.76 -26.10 15.48
C ALA A 155 9.41 -24.73 15.20
N CYS A 156 10.59 -24.44 15.77
CA CYS A 156 11.31 -23.19 15.53
C CYS A 156 11.80 -23.06 14.08
N ARG A 157 12.18 -24.17 13.44
CA ARG A 157 12.69 -24.16 12.06
C ARG A 157 11.60 -23.87 11.04
N TRP A 158 10.45 -24.54 11.16
CA TRP A 158 9.41 -24.47 10.15
C TRP A 158 8.32 -23.46 10.45
N GLN A 159 8.10 -23.15 11.74
CA GLN A 159 7.17 -22.15 12.26
C GLN A 159 5.78 -22.25 11.65
N LEU A 160 4.80 -22.77 12.39
CA LEU A 160 3.44 -22.90 11.86
C LEU A 160 2.82 -21.56 11.45
N GLY A 161 3.30 -20.45 12.02
CA GLY A 161 2.70 -19.14 11.81
C GLY A 161 1.25 -19.10 12.31
N TYR A 162 0.93 -19.89 13.36
CA TYR A 162 -0.44 -20.12 13.83
C TYR A 162 -1.21 -18.82 14.06
N THR A 163 -0.59 -17.83 14.70
CA THR A 163 -1.21 -16.53 14.96
C THR A 163 -1.47 -15.75 13.67
N LYS A 164 -0.55 -15.81 12.69
CA LYS A 164 -0.72 -15.19 11.38
C LYS A 164 -1.85 -15.86 10.58
N LEU A 165 -1.95 -17.20 10.64
CA LEU A 165 -3.08 -17.97 10.08
C LEU A 165 -4.42 -17.62 10.76
N LEU A 166 -4.42 -17.54 12.09
CA LEU A 166 -5.59 -17.18 12.90
C LEU A 166 -6.11 -15.77 12.54
N GLN A 167 -5.20 -14.85 12.20
CA GLN A 167 -5.50 -13.48 11.81
C GLN A 167 -5.75 -13.33 10.30
N GLY A 168 -5.67 -14.41 9.52
CA GLY A 168 -5.85 -14.38 8.07
C GLY A 168 -4.76 -13.56 7.35
N GLU A 169 -3.61 -13.34 7.98
CA GLU A 169 -2.51 -12.50 7.48
C GLU A 169 -1.77 -13.18 6.33
N VAL A 170 -1.57 -14.50 6.43
CA VAL A 170 -0.86 -15.28 5.41
C VAL A 170 -1.79 -15.76 4.29
N PRO A 171 -1.30 -15.85 3.05
CA PRO A 171 -2.00 -16.50 1.94
C PRO A 171 -1.94 -18.04 2.08
N ALA A 172 -2.82 -18.77 1.37
CA ALA A 172 -2.98 -20.22 1.53
C ALA A 172 -1.69 -21.02 1.24
N GLY A 173 -0.87 -20.56 0.29
CA GLY A 173 0.41 -21.16 -0.07
C GLY A 173 1.40 -21.23 1.09
N HIS A 174 1.26 -20.37 2.11
CA HIS A 174 2.08 -20.44 3.33
C HIS A 174 1.78 -21.73 4.09
N PHE A 175 0.50 -22.09 4.21
CA PHE A 175 0.10 -23.32 4.86
C PHE A 175 0.52 -24.55 4.06
N VAL A 176 0.42 -24.50 2.72
CA VAL A 176 0.92 -25.56 1.83
C VAL A 176 2.42 -25.81 2.05
N ALA A 177 3.23 -24.75 2.09
CA ALA A 177 4.67 -24.86 2.28
C ALA A 177 5.05 -25.47 3.64
N ILE A 178 4.34 -25.09 4.70
CA ILE A 178 4.65 -25.57 6.05
C ILE A 178 4.22 -27.02 6.26
N GLU A 179 3.04 -27.41 5.78
CA GLU A 179 2.50 -28.74 6.07
C GLU A 179 3.34 -29.87 5.47
N GLN A 180 4.04 -29.60 4.37
CA GLN A 180 4.96 -30.55 3.74
C GLN A 180 6.17 -30.88 4.63
N HIS A 181 6.52 -30.01 5.58
CA HIS A 181 7.76 -30.10 6.33
C HIS A 181 7.59 -30.25 7.84
N LEU A 182 6.49 -29.75 8.41
CA LEU A 182 6.24 -29.77 9.85
C LEU A 182 5.50 -31.04 10.27
N GLY A 183 6.17 -31.88 11.05
CA GLY A 183 5.63 -33.12 11.61
C GLY A 183 4.45 -32.88 12.57
N PRO A 184 3.49 -33.81 12.68
CA PRO A 184 2.27 -33.62 13.47
C PRO A 184 2.51 -33.28 14.94
N ALA A 185 3.51 -33.90 15.58
CA ALA A 185 3.82 -33.67 16.99
C ALA A 185 4.43 -32.28 17.24
N ALA A 186 5.31 -31.81 16.36
CA ALA A 186 5.89 -30.46 16.44
C ALA A 186 4.83 -29.39 16.14
N ARG A 187 3.96 -29.64 15.15
CA ARG A 187 2.78 -28.81 14.86
C ARG A 187 1.87 -28.68 16.07
N ASP A 188 1.53 -29.79 16.72
CA ASP A 188 0.63 -29.79 17.87
C ASP A 188 1.23 -29.08 19.09
N LEU A 189 2.55 -29.23 19.31
CA LEU A 189 3.29 -28.46 20.31
C LEU A 189 3.22 -26.96 20.02
N ASP A 190 3.43 -26.54 18.76
CA ASP A 190 3.39 -25.14 18.35
C ASP A 190 1.98 -24.54 18.44
N ILE A 191 0.94 -25.31 18.11
CA ILE A 191 -0.47 -24.92 18.34
C ILE A 191 -0.72 -24.63 19.82
N VAL A 192 -0.35 -25.56 20.72
CA VAL A 192 -0.55 -25.35 22.16
C VAL A 192 0.22 -24.14 22.66
N LYS A 193 1.48 -23.98 22.25
CA LYS A 193 2.31 -22.82 22.58
C LYS A 193 1.66 -21.52 22.10
N SER A 194 1.14 -21.48 20.88
CA SER A 194 0.53 -20.27 20.30
C SER A 194 -0.80 -19.92 20.95
N ILE A 195 -1.62 -20.90 21.33
CA ILE A 195 -2.87 -20.65 22.07
C ILE A 195 -2.57 -19.98 23.41
N VAL A 196 -1.58 -20.49 24.16
CA VAL A 196 -1.24 -19.92 25.47
C VAL A 196 -0.49 -18.59 25.33
N ASP A 197 0.26 -18.38 24.25
CA ASP A 197 0.85 -17.09 23.91
C ASP A 197 -0.22 -16.01 23.65
N VAL A 198 -1.25 -16.33 22.87
CA VAL A 198 -2.42 -15.46 22.71
C VAL A 198 -3.08 -15.20 24.06
N ALA A 199 -3.22 -16.21 24.92
CA ALA A 199 -3.78 -16.05 26.27
C ALA A 199 -2.94 -15.11 27.14
N GLY A 200 -1.62 -15.12 26.99
CA GLY A 200 -0.69 -14.26 27.72
C GLY A 200 -0.53 -12.84 27.17
N ALA A 201 -1.03 -12.54 25.97
CA ALA A 201 -0.80 -11.25 25.32
C ALA A 201 -1.23 -10.02 26.16
N GLY A 202 -2.29 -10.15 26.96
CA GLY A 202 -2.77 -9.12 27.89
C GLY A 202 -2.00 -9.01 29.22
N GLY A 203 -1.03 -9.89 29.48
CA GLY A 203 -0.37 -10.04 30.77
C GLY A 203 0.42 -8.82 31.24
N HIS A 204 0.83 -7.95 30.32
CA HIS A 204 1.47 -6.68 30.66
C HIS A 204 0.53 -5.68 31.37
N ASN A 205 -0.79 -5.81 31.15
CA ASN A 205 -1.84 -5.02 31.79
C ASN A 205 -2.40 -5.73 33.03
N ASP A 206 -2.64 -7.04 32.92
CA ASP A 206 -3.18 -7.85 34.00
C ASP A 206 -2.55 -9.26 33.97
N GLU A 207 -1.62 -9.53 34.89
CA GLU A 207 -0.99 -10.85 35.06
C GLU A 207 -1.91 -11.83 35.79
N SER A 208 -3.07 -11.38 36.29
CA SER A 208 -3.99 -12.18 37.11
C SER A 208 -4.85 -13.14 36.28
N VAL A 209 -5.24 -12.75 35.06
CA VAL A 209 -6.17 -13.49 34.20
C VAL A 209 -5.92 -13.21 32.72
N SER A 210 -6.16 -14.18 31.85
CA SER A 210 -6.15 -13.96 30.40
C SER A 210 -7.38 -13.15 29.98
N THR A 211 -7.17 -11.93 29.51
CA THR A 211 -8.22 -11.06 28.96
C THR A 211 -8.47 -11.29 27.46
N THR A 212 -7.61 -12.06 26.80
CA THR A 212 -7.59 -12.27 25.35
C THR A 212 -8.18 -13.60 24.93
N LEU A 213 -8.00 -14.67 25.73
CA LEU A 213 -8.55 -15.99 25.44
C LEU A 213 -9.99 -16.11 25.98
N THR A 214 -10.93 -15.55 25.22
CA THR A 214 -12.38 -15.63 25.46
C THR A 214 -13.01 -16.81 24.71
N SER A 215 -14.25 -17.19 25.05
CA SER A 215 -14.99 -18.22 24.30
C SER A 215 -15.11 -17.93 22.80
N ALA A 216 -15.27 -16.65 22.43
CA ALA A 216 -15.34 -16.25 21.04
C ALA A 216 -13.99 -16.42 20.31
N ALA A 217 -12.88 -16.05 20.98
CA ALA A 217 -11.54 -16.30 20.45
C ALA A 217 -11.24 -17.80 20.33
N TRP A 218 -11.65 -18.59 21.34
CA TRP A 218 -11.52 -20.05 21.34
C TRP A 218 -12.29 -20.71 20.20
N ALA A 219 -13.53 -20.28 19.94
CA ALA A 219 -14.33 -20.83 18.84
C ALA A 219 -13.62 -20.72 17.48
N ARG A 220 -12.94 -19.59 17.22
CA ARG A 220 -12.11 -19.38 16.03
C ARG A 220 -10.86 -20.26 16.03
N MET A 221 -10.11 -20.30 17.14
CA MET A 221 -8.94 -21.17 17.28
C MET A 221 -9.30 -22.64 17.06
N ARG A 222 -10.46 -23.08 17.57
CA ARG A 222 -10.99 -24.42 17.35
C ARG A 222 -11.29 -24.69 15.87
N ALA A 223 -11.86 -23.72 15.16
CA ALA A 223 -12.07 -23.84 13.72
C ALA A 223 -10.74 -24.01 12.97
N LEU A 224 -9.75 -23.15 13.26
CA LEU A 224 -8.42 -23.26 12.67
C LEU A 224 -7.74 -24.60 13.04
N ASN A 225 -7.87 -25.07 14.28
CA ASN A 225 -7.28 -26.35 14.70
C ASN A 225 -7.86 -27.53 13.92
N ARG A 226 -9.16 -27.50 13.54
CA ARG A 226 -9.76 -28.51 12.68
C ARG A 226 -9.13 -28.46 11.29
N THR A 227 -9.05 -27.27 10.69
CA THR A 227 -8.40 -27.02 9.40
C THR A 227 -6.97 -27.58 9.34
N LEU A 228 -6.19 -27.34 10.40
CA LEU A 228 -4.80 -27.77 10.46
C LEU A 228 -4.63 -29.29 10.68
N ARG A 229 -5.64 -29.98 11.22
CA ARG A 229 -5.54 -31.39 11.63
C ARG A 229 -6.29 -32.36 10.73
N ASP A 230 -7.39 -31.92 10.14
CA ASP A 230 -8.26 -32.77 9.32
C ASP A 230 -7.66 -32.92 7.92
N ARG A 231 -6.78 -33.90 7.73
CA ARG A 231 -6.17 -34.21 6.42
C ARG A 231 -7.13 -34.92 5.46
N GLY A 232 -8.30 -35.36 5.93
CA GLY A 232 -9.33 -35.97 5.08
C GLY A 232 -10.20 -34.95 4.35
N ALA A 233 -10.17 -33.68 4.76
CA ALA A 233 -11.04 -32.62 4.24
C ALA A 233 -10.59 -31.97 2.92
N GLY A 234 -9.46 -32.39 2.34
CA GLY A 234 -8.91 -31.85 1.09
C GLY A 234 -7.45 -31.46 1.21
N ASP A 235 -6.92 -30.80 0.17
CA ASP A 235 -5.56 -30.28 0.19
C ASP A 235 -5.42 -29.10 1.19
N PRO A 236 -4.20 -28.64 1.51
CA PRO A 236 -4.01 -27.56 2.49
C PRO A 236 -4.69 -26.24 2.06
N ALA A 237 -4.71 -25.93 0.77
CA ALA A 237 -5.28 -24.68 0.25
C ALA A 237 -6.81 -24.68 0.34
N ASP A 238 -7.44 -25.80 0.00
CA ASP A 238 -8.88 -26.02 0.13
C ASP A 238 -9.32 -25.92 1.58
N ARG A 239 -8.55 -26.52 2.50
CA ARG A 239 -8.86 -26.46 3.93
C ARG A 239 -8.73 -25.05 4.49
N PHE A 240 -7.74 -24.27 4.05
CA PHE A 240 -7.63 -22.87 4.45
C PHE A 240 -8.77 -22.02 3.88
N THR A 241 -9.19 -22.30 2.64
CA THR A 241 -10.38 -21.67 2.05
C THR A 241 -11.63 -21.99 2.88
N ALA A 242 -11.84 -23.27 3.25
CA ALA A 242 -12.95 -23.70 4.07
C ALA A 242 -12.95 -23.04 5.47
N TYR A 243 -11.77 -22.75 6.03
CA TYR A 243 -11.64 -21.96 7.27
C TYR A 243 -12.19 -20.54 7.09
N LEU A 244 -11.79 -19.84 6.02
CA LEU A 244 -12.27 -18.48 5.73
C LEU A 244 -13.78 -18.46 5.49
N ASP A 245 -14.31 -19.42 4.73
CA ASP A 245 -15.74 -19.56 4.47
C ASP A 245 -16.52 -19.86 5.75
N GLY A 246 -15.97 -20.72 6.62
CA GLY A 246 -16.53 -21.01 7.94
C GLY A 246 -16.60 -19.78 8.86
N GLU A 247 -15.58 -18.90 8.81
CA GLU A 247 -15.60 -17.65 9.58
C GLU A 247 -16.68 -16.68 9.08
N ILE A 248 -16.87 -16.56 7.76
CA ILE A 248 -17.97 -15.76 7.20
C ILE A 248 -19.31 -16.33 7.60
N ALA A 249 -19.51 -17.64 7.47
CA ALA A 249 -20.76 -18.31 7.84
C ALA A 249 -21.08 -18.08 9.33
N ARG A 250 -20.07 -18.11 10.20
CA ARG A 250 -20.21 -17.82 11.63
C ARG A 250 -20.62 -16.36 11.89
N LEU A 251 -19.97 -15.40 11.24
CA LEU A 251 -20.23 -13.97 11.42
C LEU A 251 -21.59 -13.55 10.85
N THR A 252 -22.13 -14.29 9.88
CA THR A 252 -23.38 -13.96 9.16
C THR A 252 -24.54 -14.91 9.48
N ALA A 253 -24.38 -15.77 10.49
CA ALA A 253 -25.41 -16.76 10.86
C ALA A 253 -26.76 -16.13 11.21
N ALA A 254 -26.76 -14.93 11.81
CA ALA A 254 -27.97 -14.20 12.18
C ALA A 254 -28.53 -13.30 11.07
N ASP A 255 -27.68 -12.90 10.11
CA ASP A 255 -28.04 -12.03 8.98
C ASP A 255 -27.13 -12.31 7.78
N ARG A 256 -27.74 -12.88 6.73
CA ARG A 256 -27.03 -13.25 5.50
C ARG A 256 -26.94 -12.11 4.48
N THR A 257 -27.63 -10.99 4.68
CA THR A 257 -27.67 -9.87 3.72
C THR A 257 -26.30 -9.17 3.59
N SER A 258 -25.40 -9.36 4.55
CA SER A 258 -24.04 -8.84 4.51
C SER A 258 -23.05 -9.72 3.74
N VAL A 259 -23.43 -10.92 3.25
CA VAL A 259 -22.53 -11.82 2.51
C VAL A 259 -22.53 -11.45 1.02
N PRO A 260 -21.38 -11.15 0.40
CA PRO A 260 -21.29 -11.01 -1.05
C PRO A 260 -21.43 -12.37 -1.76
N ASP A 261 -22.05 -12.36 -2.94
CA ASP A 261 -22.12 -13.54 -3.81
C ASP A 261 -20.74 -13.89 -4.39
N ASP A 262 -19.94 -12.86 -4.71
CA ASP A 262 -18.58 -13.03 -5.23
C ASP A 262 -17.65 -13.68 -4.21
N THR A 263 -16.98 -14.76 -4.64
CA THR A 263 -16.10 -15.55 -3.77
C THR A 263 -14.85 -14.77 -3.35
N ALA A 264 -14.27 -13.96 -4.24
CA ALA A 264 -13.06 -13.19 -3.93
C ALA A 264 -13.37 -12.07 -2.93
N GLU A 265 -14.48 -11.35 -3.12
CA GLU A 265 -14.96 -10.33 -2.19
C GLU A 265 -15.25 -10.90 -0.80
N ARG A 266 -15.94 -12.04 -0.75
CA ARG A 266 -16.20 -12.76 0.50
C ARG A 266 -14.91 -13.15 1.24
N ARG A 267 -13.91 -13.68 0.52
CA ARG A 267 -12.61 -14.01 1.12
C ARG A 267 -11.85 -12.79 1.62
N ALA A 268 -11.87 -11.68 0.87
CA ALA A 268 -11.27 -10.43 1.28
C ALA A 268 -11.93 -9.89 2.58
N LEU A 269 -13.26 -9.89 2.65
CA LEU A 269 -13.99 -9.54 3.88
C LEU A 269 -13.69 -10.47 5.04
N ALA A 270 -13.53 -11.78 4.79
CA ALA A 270 -13.16 -12.75 5.82
C ALA A 270 -11.79 -12.38 6.41
N ARG A 271 -10.79 -12.16 5.56
CA ARG A 271 -9.44 -11.76 5.99
C ARG A 271 -9.47 -10.43 6.71
N LEU A 272 -10.16 -9.41 6.20
CA LEU A 272 -10.29 -8.10 6.89
C LEU A 272 -10.94 -8.24 8.28
N ALA A 273 -11.98 -9.05 8.40
CA ALA A 273 -12.62 -9.33 9.69
C ALA A 273 -11.66 -10.03 10.67
N LEU A 274 -10.82 -10.96 10.18
CA LEU A 274 -9.77 -11.60 10.97
C LEU A 274 -8.67 -10.60 11.39
N HIS A 275 -8.21 -9.73 10.49
CA HIS A 275 -7.21 -8.69 10.77
C HIS A 275 -7.69 -7.75 11.89
N LEU A 276 -8.97 -7.33 11.81
CA LEU A 276 -9.62 -6.45 12.78
C LEU A 276 -10.09 -7.19 14.04
N ARG A 277 -9.93 -8.51 14.12
CA ARG A 277 -10.40 -9.36 15.23
C ARG A 277 -11.90 -9.21 15.49
N ILE A 278 -12.70 -9.04 14.45
CA ILE A 278 -14.16 -8.99 14.54
C ILE A 278 -14.68 -10.37 14.95
N LEU A 279 -15.49 -10.44 16.01
CA LEU A 279 -16.00 -11.71 16.56
C LEU A 279 -17.52 -11.84 16.47
N ASP A 280 -18.23 -10.77 16.15
CA ASP A 280 -19.70 -10.69 16.12
C ASP A 280 -20.25 -10.18 14.78
N GLY A 281 -21.49 -10.56 14.48
CA GLY A 281 -22.18 -10.20 13.24
C GLY A 281 -22.44 -8.71 13.04
N PRO A 282 -22.91 -7.95 14.06
CA PRO A 282 -23.09 -6.50 13.93
C PRO A 282 -21.81 -5.75 13.52
N SER A 283 -20.66 -6.10 14.12
CA SER A 283 -19.37 -5.54 13.75
C SER A 283 -18.96 -5.92 12.33
N PHE A 284 -19.25 -7.16 11.90
CA PHE A 284 -19.01 -7.61 10.53
C PHE A 284 -19.89 -6.87 9.50
N ALA A 285 -21.18 -6.67 9.79
CA ALA A 285 -22.09 -5.93 8.92
C ALA A 285 -21.62 -4.47 8.73
N ARG A 286 -21.11 -3.82 9.80
CA ARG A 286 -20.47 -2.50 9.69
C ARG A 286 -19.24 -2.53 8.79
N LEU A 287 -18.34 -3.50 8.98
CA LEU A 287 -17.17 -3.66 8.09
C LEU A 287 -17.60 -3.84 6.62
N ALA A 288 -18.61 -4.68 6.34
CA ALA A 288 -19.10 -4.91 4.99
C ALA A 288 -19.72 -3.65 4.37
N ALA A 289 -20.45 -2.85 5.16
CA ALA A 289 -21.01 -1.58 4.70
C ALA A 289 -19.90 -0.56 4.36
N GLU A 290 -18.92 -0.39 5.25
CA GLU A 290 -17.77 0.50 5.06
C GLU A 290 -16.94 0.07 3.84
N PHE A 291 -16.72 -1.24 3.69
CA PHE A 291 -16.04 -1.82 2.53
C PHE A 291 -16.79 -1.51 1.22
N ARG A 292 -18.11 -1.67 1.20
CA ARG A 292 -18.93 -1.37 0.00
C ARG A 292 -18.97 0.12 -0.31
N ALA A 293 -18.88 0.99 0.69
CA ALA A 293 -18.81 2.43 0.52
C ALA A 293 -17.45 2.94 -0.02
N GLN A 294 -16.40 2.10 0.05
CA GLN A 294 -15.08 2.47 -0.50
C GLN A 294 -15.14 2.74 -2.01
N PRO A 295 -14.25 3.63 -2.52
CA PRO A 295 -14.04 3.79 -3.95
C PRO A 295 -13.80 2.46 -4.67
N ARG A 296 -14.22 2.36 -5.93
CA ARG A 296 -14.12 1.12 -6.69
C ARG A 296 -12.69 0.58 -6.73
N ALA A 297 -11.70 1.46 -6.95
CA ALA A 297 -10.28 1.12 -6.98
C ALA A 297 -9.80 0.49 -5.65
N VAL A 298 -10.18 1.06 -4.50
CA VAL A 298 -9.87 0.51 -3.16
C VAL A 298 -10.41 -0.92 -3.04
N ARG A 299 -11.69 -1.12 -3.37
CA ARG A 299 -12.32 -2.46 -3.26
C ARG A 299 -11.62 -3.48 -4.14
N VAL A 300 -11.37 -3.17 -5.42
CA VAL A 300 -10.75 -4.14 -6.34
C VAL A 300 -9.33 -4.51 -5.91
N ILE A 301 -8.55 -3.58 -5.36
CA ILE A 301 -7.22 -3.90 -4.81
C ILE A 301 -7.33 -4.82 -3.60
N LEU A 302 -8.21 -4.50 -2.65
CA LEU A 302 -8.42 -5.34 -1.47
C LEU A 302 -8.91 -6.74 -1.87
N ILE A 303 -9.83 -6.84 -2.83
CA ILE A 303 -10.35 -8.11 -3.34
C ILE A 303 -9.23 -8.93 -3.97
N GLU A 304 -8.50 -8.34 -4.93
CA GLU A 304 -7.45 -9.03 -5.68
C GLU A 304 -6.29 -9.47 -4.77
N GLU A 305 -5.74 -8.55 -3.97
CA GLU A 305 -4.53 -8.83 -3.19
C GLU A 305 -4.82 -9.74 -1.97
N LEU A 306 -6.03 -9.67 -1.39
CA LEU A 306 -6.41 -10.58 -0.30
C LEU A 306 -6.95 -11.93 -0.79
N ALA A 307 -7.35 -12.06 -2.05
CA ALA A 307 -7.78 -13.35 -2.60
C ALA A 307 -6.60 -14.21 -3.12
N ARG A 308 -5.46 -13.60 -3.44
CA ARG A 308 -4.25 -14.31 -3.91
C ARG A 308 -3.76 -15.34 -2.91
N ASP A 309 -3.52 -16.56 -3.40
CA ASP A 309 -3.13 -17.72 -2.60
C ASP A 309 -1.61 -17.95 -2.52
N GLY A 310 -0.83 -17.40 -3.45
CA GLY A 310 0.62 -17.57 -3.48
C GLY A 310 1.08 -18.93 -4.01
N ILE A 311 0.18 -19.70 -4.64
CA ILE A 311 0.45 -21.03 -5.21
C ILE A 311 0.64 -20.94 -6.72
N ALA A 312 -0.34 -20.39 -7.42
CA ALA A 312 -0.32 -20.26 -8.89
C ALA A 312 0.25 -18.91 -9.38
N GLY A 313 0.82 -18.11 -8.47
CA GLY A 313 1.41 -16.81 -8.76
C GLY A 313 1.77 -16.06 -7.48
N ARG A 314 2.05 -14.77 -7.62
CA ARG A 314 2.42 -13.89 -6.49
C ARG A 314 1.27 -13.64 -5.52
N ALA A 315 1.54 -13.73 -4.22
CA ALA A 315 0.73 -13.15 -3.15
C ALA A 315 1.58 -12.30 -2.19
N THR A 316 1.00 -11.24 -1.64
CA THR A 316 1.63 -10.44 -0.59
C THR A 316 1.24 -10.97 0.79
N LEU A 317 2.24 -11.18 1.65
CA LEU A 317 2.07 -11.33 3.10
C LEU A 317 2.33 -9.96 3.74
N PRO A 318 1.28 -9.21 4.12
CA PRO A 318 1.44 -7.92 4.80
C PRO A 318 1.80 -8.16 6.27
N ALA A 319 3.09 -8.39 6.55
CA ALA A 319 3.58 -8.64 7.91
C ALA A 319 3.22 -7.46 8.82
N TYR A 320 2.59 -7.74 9.97
CA TYR A 320 1.99 -6.73 10.87
C TYR A 320 0.75 -5.99 10.31
N GLY A 321 0.19 -6.42 9.18
CA GLY A 321 -1.04 -5.89 8.59
C GLY A 321 -2.22 -5.82 9.58
N PRO A 322 -2.50 -6.87 10.37
CA PRO A 322 -3.53 -6.80 11.41
C PRO A 322 -3.28 -5.70 12.44
N ALA A 323 -2.03 -5.48 12.86
CA ALA A 323 -1.69 -4.45 13.83
C ALA A 323 -1.86 -3.04 13.22
N LEU A 324 -1.44 -2.85 11.97
CA LEU A 324 -1.62 -1.60 11.24
C LEU A 324 -3.10 -1.25 11.11
N LEU A 325 -3.92 -2.16 10.57
CA LEU A 325 -5.36 -1.94 10.38
C LEU A 325 -6.08 -1.56 11.68
N ARG A 326 -5.83 -2.31 12.78
CA ARG A 326 -6.45 -2.01 14.08
C ARG A 326 -6.02 -0.65 14.61
N ARG A 327 -4.73 -0.31 14.48
CA ARG A 327 -4.22 1.00 14.89
C ARG A 327 -4.92 2.10 14.11
N LEU A 328 -4.96 2.01 12.77
CA LEU A 328 -5.61 2.99 11.91
C LEU A 328 -7.09 3.19 12.25
N CYS A 329 -7.82 2.10 12.53
CA CYS A 329 -9.20 2.18 12.99
C CYS A 329 -9.32 2.94 14.32
N ALA A 330 -8.37 2.76 15.24
CA ALA A 330 -8.39 3.40 16.55
C ALA A 330 -8.03 4.89 16.53
N ILE A 331 -7.11 5.30 15.64
CA ILE A 331 -6.63 6.70 15.56
C ILE A 331 -7.34 7.53 14.48
N ARG A 332 -8.09 6.89 13.57
CA ARG A 332 -8.82 7.52 12.47
C ARG A 332 -10.22 6.91 12.34
N SER A 333 -10.44 6.07 11.34
CA SER A 333 -11.72 5.44 11.02
C SER A 333 -11.50 4.10 10.29
N VAL A 334 -12.54 3.27 10.21
CA VAL A 334 -12.51 2.05 9.40
C VAL A 334 -12.32 2.39 7.92
N ASP A 335 -13.03 3.40 7.42
CA ASP A 335 -12.90 3.93 6.07
C ASP A 335 -11.45 4.27 5.69
N PHE A 336 -10.78 5.09 6.52
CA PHE A 336 -9.37 5.44 6.30
C PHE A 336 -8.46 4.21 6.39
N ALA A 337 -8.71 3.30 7.33
CA ALA A 337 -7.92 2.08 7.47
C ALA A 337 -8.00 1.19 6.23
N LEU A 338 -9.19 1.03 5.63
CA LEU A 338 -9.38 0.27 4.39
C LEU A 338 -8.68 0.93 3.20
N THR A 339 -8.85 2.25 3.03
CA THR A 339 -8.17 3.03 1.99
C THR A 339 -6.65 2.91 2.12
N PHE A 340 -6.09 3.13 3.31
CA PHE A 340 -4.64 3.08 3.53
C PHE A 340 -4.08 1.66 3.38
N PHE A 341 -4.83 0.63 3.79
CA PHE A 341 -4.40 -0.75 3.62
C PHE A 341 -4.41 -1.17 2.15
N ALA A 342 -5.40 -0.73 1.37
CA ALA A 342 -5.40 -0.90 -0.07
C ALA A 342 -4.21 -0.19 -0.75
N HIS A 343 -3.88 1.03 -0.29
CA HIS A 343 -2.68 1.75 -0.72
C HIS A 343 -1.40 0.93 -0.49
N VAL A 344 -1.21 0.42 0.73
CA VAL A 344 -0.06 -0.42 1.09
C VAL A 344 0.02 -1.69 0.21
N LEU A 345 -1.10 -2.36 -0.04
CA LEU A 345 -1.13 -3.56 -0.88
C LEU A 345 -0.87 -3.26 -2.36
N GLN A 346 -1.37 -2.13 -2.88
CA GLN A 346 -1.05 -1.70 -4.24
C GLN A 346 0.45 -1.43 -4.39
N GLU A 347 1.05 -0.70 -3.46
CA GLU A 347 2.48 -0.37 -3.54
C GLU A 347 3.36 -1.61 -3.36
N ALA A 348 2.96 -2.55 -2.49
CA ALA A 348 3.65 -3.84 -2.40
C ALA A 348 3.56 -4.63 -3.71
N ARG A 349 2.39 -4.65 -4.38
CA ARG A 349 2.23 -5.26 -5.70
C ARG A 349 3.16 -4.62 -6.73
N ILE A 350 3.21 -3.30 -6.80
CA ILE A 350 4.06 -2.56 -7.75
C ILE A 350 5.54 -2.88 -7.51
N ALA A 351 5.99 -2.82 -6.26
CA ALA A 351 7.39 -3.06 -5.91
C ALA A 351 7.83 -4.53 -6.08
N SER A 352 6.89 -5.46 -6.19
CA SER A 352 7.14 -6.88 -6.43
C SER A 352 6.71 -7.36 -7.81
N ALA A 353 6.54 -6.44 -8.77
CA ALA A 353 6.23 -6.80 -10.14
C ALA A 353 7.28 -7.77 -10.72
N GLY A 354 6.82 -8.87 -11.32
CA GLY A 354 7.67 -9.93 -11.86
C GLY A 354 8.20 -10.96 -10.85
N MET A 355 7.85 -10.86 -9.57
CA MET A 355 8.15 -11.89 -8.56
C MET A 355 7.03 -12.94 -8.48
N ASP A 356 7.38 -14.17 -8.09
CA ASP A 356 6.45 -15.28 -7.85
C ASP A 356 6.42 -15.71 -6.37
N GLY A 357 5.40 -16.47 -5.99
CA GLY A 357 5.25 -17.01 -4.64
C GLY A 357 4.81 -15.96 -3.61
N ILE A 358 5.29 -16.10 -2.37
CA ILE A 358 4.88 -15.22 -1.27
C ILE A 358 5.94 -14.15 -1.03
N VAL A 359 5.56 -12.90 -1.24
CA VAL A 359 6.41 -11.74 -0.96
C VAL A 359 5.99 -11.09 0.35
N VAL A 360 6.94 -10.93 1.28
CA VAL A 360 6.68 -10.33 2.59
C VAL A 360 6.81 -8.82 2.51
N ALA A 361 5.76 -8.09 2.87
CA ALA A 361 5.80 -6.64 3.08
C ALA A 361 5.78 -6.35 4.58
N ASP A 362 6.90 -5.87 5.12
CA ASP A 362 7.05 -5.60 6.56
C ASP A 362 6.49 -4.23 6.94
N LEU A 363 5.36 -4.22 7.63
CA LEU A 363 4.64 -2.99 7.96
C LEU A 363 4.97 -2.46 9.37
N GLU A 364 5.95 -3.01 10.08
CA GLU A 364 6.24 -2.64 11.48
C GLU A 364 6.48 -1.13 11.63
N SER A 365 7.28 -0.52 10.73
CA SER A 365 7.60 0.90 10.81
C SER A 365 6.35 1.79 10.64
N LEU A 366 5.38 1.38 9.80
CA LEU A 366 4.10 2.08 9.65
C LEU A 366 3.21 1.93 10.88
N VAL A 367 3.26 0.77 11.56
CA VAL A 367 2.58 0.56 12.85
C VAL A 367 3.12 1.49 13.93
N ARG A 368 4.39 1.90 13.85
CA ARG A 368 5.02 2.81 14.82
C ARG A 368 4.99 4.29 14.41
N ALA A 369 4.76 4.61 13.13
CA ALA A 369 4.81 5.96 12.58
C ALA A 369 3.70 6.88 13.14
N ASP A 370 3.98 8.15 13.40
CA ASP A 370 2.95 9.10 13.86
C ASP A 370 1.88 9.40 12.78
N PRO A 371 0.64 9.78 13.16
CA PRO A 371 -0.43 10.02 12.20
C PRO A 371 -0.12 10.98 11.04
N PRO A 372 0.67 12.06 11.21
CA PRO A 372 1.08 12.93 10.10
C PRO A 372 1.97 12.26 9.05
N HIS A 373 2.55 11.09 9.36
CA HIS A 373 3.37 10.30 8.44
C HIS A 373 2.58 9.20 7.72
N LEU A 374 1.26 9.14 7.90
CA LEU A 374 0.36 8.23 7.18
C LEU A 374 -0.15 8.85 5.87
N GLY A 375 0.79 9.30 5.03
CA GLY A 375 0.56 9.79 3.68
C GLY A 375 0.89 8.73 2.63
N GLU A 376 1.45 9.15 1.49
CA GLU A 376 1.96 8.20 0.51
C GLU A 376 3.14 7.38 1.02
N VAL A 377 3.24 6.15 0.54
CA VAL A 377 4.28 5.18 0.89
C VAL A 377 4.71 4.53 -0.41
N ARG A 378 5.99 4.18 -0.50
CA ARG A 378 6.55 3.30 -1.53
C ARG A 378 7.22 2.11 -0.85
N PHE A 379 7.59 1.08 -1.59
CA PHE A 379 8.33 -0.05 -1.04
C PHE A 379 9.67 -0.19 -1.75
N ASP A 380 10.70 -0.45 -0.96
CA ASP A 380 12.02 -0.82 -1.46
C ASP A 380 12.27 -2.32 -1.14
N LEU A 381 12.85 -3.05 -2.09
CA LEU A 381 13.19 -4.47 -1.91
C LEU A 381 14.51 -4.61 -1.14
N HIS A 382 14.46 -5.28 0.01
CA HIS A 382 15.62 -5.58 0.86
C HIS A 382 15.76 -7.10 1.04
N GLY A 383 16.57 -7.73 0.19
CA GLY A 383 16.64 -9.19 0.11
C GLY A 383 15.33 -9.73 -0.47
N GLU A 384 14.64 -10.57 0.29
CA GLU A 384 13.33 -11.16 -0.10
C GLU A 384 12.13 -10.40 0.50
N MET A 385 12.39 -9.30 1.21
CA MET A 385 11.38 -8.55 1.97
C MET A 385 11.22 -7.13 1.46
N LEU A 386 9.98 -6.69 1.30
CA LEU A 386 9.64 -5.31 0.98
C LEU A 386 9.57 -4.48 2.26
N ARG A 387 10.27 -3.34 2.29
CA ARG A 387 10.20 -2.38 3.40
C ARG A 387 9.56 -1.07 2.95
N PRO A 388 8.62 -0.52 3.74
CA PRO A 388 7.94 0.70 3.39
C PRO A 388 8.87 1.90 3.60
N ARG A 389 8.86 2.79 2.61
CA ARG A 389 9.49 4.10 2.60
C ARG A 389 8.38 5.14 2.52
N PRO A 390 7.98 5.76 3.65
CA PRO A 390 7.05 6.86 3.63
C PRO A 390 7.58 7.98 2.75
N LEU A 391 6.74 8.48 1.84
CA LEU A 391 7.05 9.70 1.11
C LEU A 391 6.70 10.86 2.03
N ILE A 392 7.71 11.56 2.53
CA ILE A 392 7.49 12.81 3.25
C ILE A 392 7.00 13.81 2.22
N PRO A 393 5.76 14.33 2.33
CA PRO A 393 5.30 15.37 1.44
C PRO A 393 6.28 16.53 1.59
N PRO A 394 6.87 17.07 0.50
CA PRO A 394 7.74 18.22 0.61
C PRO A 394 6.97 19.31 1.37
N ALA A 395 7.45 19.65 2.58
CA ALA A 395 6.79 20.57 3.51
C ALA A 395 6.27 21.78 2.73
N GLU A 396 4.95 21.98 2.68
CA GLU A 396 4.21 22.93 1.82
C GLU A 396 5.15 23.95 1.18
N ARG A 397 5.84 23.54 0.11
CA ARG A 397 6.96 24.34 -0.37
C ARG A 397 6.35 25.59 -0.94
N ARG A 398 6.72 26.74 -0.37
CA ARG A 398 6.24 28.07 -0.75
C ARG A 398 6.27 28.16 -2.28
N PHE A 399 5.12 28.01 -2.91
CA PHE A 399 5.00 28.29 -4.33
C PHE A 399 5.35 29.76 -4.56
N PRO A 400 5.88 30.11 -5.74
CA PRO A 400 6.17 31.49 -6.06
C PRO A 400 4.95 32.38 -5.79
N PRO A 401 5.15 33.64 -5.37
CA PRO A 401 4.04 34.54 -5.10
C PRO A 401 3.12 34.68 -6.32
N ALA A 402 1.84 34.94 -6.07
CA ALA A 402 0.90 35.30 -7.11
C ALA A 402 1.45 36.51 -7.89
N GLY A 403 1.50 36.37 -9.21
CA GLY A 403 2.04 37.40 -10.09
C GLY A 403 1.08 37.71 -11.24
N THR A 404 1.22 38.89 -11.83
CA THR A 404 0.56 39.19 -13.11
C THR A 404 1.09 38.23 -14.17
N VAL A 405 0.17 37.48 -14.77
CA VAL A 405 0.45 36.62 -15.93
C VAL A 405 0.80 37.53 -17.11
N PHE A 406 1.63 37.00 -18.00
CA PHE A 406 2.06 37.61 -19.26
C PHE A 406 0.88 38.28 -20.01
N PRO A 407 1.12 39.36 -20.79
CA PRO A 407 0.05 40.06 -21.52
C PRO A 407 -0.49 39.19 -22.68
N LEU A 408 -1.60 38.49 -22.42
CA LEU A 408 -2.27 37.59 -23.39
C LEU A 408 -3.49 38.23 -24.08
N ALA A 409 -4.02 39.32 -23.52
CA ALA A 409 -5.28 39.91 -23.95
C ALA A 409 -5.25 40.31 -25.43
N GLY A 410 -6.24 39.86 -26.20
CA GLY A 410 -6.39 40.20 -27.61
C GLY A 410 -5.48 39.44 -28.57
N ARG A 411 -4.55 38.61 -28.08
CA ARG A 411 -3.64 37.81 -28.91
C ARG A 411 -4.24 36.46 -29.25
N THR A 412 -3.84 35.89 -30.39
CA THR A 412 -4.18 34.51 -30.78
C THR A 412 -3.10 33.55 -30.30
N GLY A 413 -3.49 32.36 -29.85
CA GLY A 413 -2.55 31.41 -29.24
C GLY A 413 -2.70 29.95 -29.65
N ILE A 414 -1.70 29.16 -29.28
CA ILE A 414 -1.71 27.69 -29.30
C ILE A 414 -1.48 27.20 -27.88
N VAL A 415 -2.30 26.25 -27.43
CA VAL A 415 -2.09 25.55 -26.16
C VAL A 415 -1.71 24.11 -26.48
N VAL A 416 -0.50 23.71 -26.08
CA VAL A 416 0.14 22.45 -26.47
C VAL A 416 0.12 21.51 -25.26
N GLY A 417 -0.61 20.40 -25.31
CA GLY A 417 -0.40 19.30 -24.36
C GLY A 417 0.98 18.67 -24.64
N MET A 418 1.89 18.75 -23.67
CA MET A 418 3.27 18.26 -23.81
C MET A 418 3.30 16.72 -23.81
N GLY A 419 2.43 16.12 -23.02
CA GLY A 419 2.02 14.73 -23.15
C GLY A 419 0.91 14.51 -24.18
N GLY A 420 0.54 13.24 -24.31
CA GLY A 420 -0.60 12.81 -25.10
C GLY A 420 -1.85 12.55 -24.24
N GLY A 421 -3.04 12.75 -24.79
CA GLY A 421 -4.27 12.26 -24.18
C GLY A 421 -4.78 13.17 -23.09
N SER A 422 -4.40 12.88 -21.84
CA SER A 422 -4.84 13.69 -20.70
C SER A 422 -4.34 15.13 -20.85
N ASP A 423 -3.10 15.31 -21.29
CA ASP A 423 -2.46 16.60 -21.57
C ASP A 423 -3.19 17.41 -22.63
N GLY A 424 -3.69 16.77 -23.70
CA GLY A 424 -4.55 17.44 -24.68
C GLY A 424 -5.85 17.95 -24.06
N VAL A 425 -6.45 17.17 -23.16
CA VAL A 425 -7.65 17.59 -22.40
C VAL A 425 -7.33 18.72 -21.42
N GLN A 426 -6.17 18.68 -20.75
CA GLN A 426 -5.71 19.73 -19.85
C GLN A 426 -5.40 21.03 -20.58
N ALA A 427 -4.76 20.94 -21.74
CA ALA A 427 -4.54 22.07 -22.65
C ALA A 427 -5.87 22.69 -23.09
N ALA A 428 -6.87 21.87 -23.42
CA ALA A 428 -8.21 22.34 -23.75
C ALA A 428 -8.91 23.02 -22.57
N MET A 429 -8.74 22.52 -21.34
CA MET A 429 -9.28 23.17 -20.14
C MET A 429 -8.58 24.50 -19.85
N LEU A 430 -7.24 24.53 -19.93
CA LEU A 430 -6.45 25.73 -19.73
C LEU A 430 -6.84 26.81 -20.77
N ARG A 431 -7.05 26.42 -22.03
CA ARG A 431 -7.58 27.31 -23.08
C ARG A 431 -8.84 28.04 -22.63
N LEU A 432 -9.81 27.35 -22.01
CA LEU A 432 -11.06 27.96 -21.57
C LEU A 432 -10.81 29.01 -20.47
N ILE A 433 -9.91 28.73 -19.53
CA ILE A 433 -9.49 29.67 -18.49
C ILE A 433 -8.79 30.90 -19.11
N LEU A 434 -7.86 30.67 -20.04
CA LEU A 434 -7.12 31.73 -20.73
C LEU A 434 -8.04 32.62 -21.57
N LYS A 435 -9.01 32.04 -22.29
CA LYS A 435 -10.05 32.76 -23.04
C LYS A 435 -10.93 33.59 -22.12
N GLY A 436 -11.47 32.99 -21.06
CA GLY A 436 -12.41 33.63 -20.14
C GLY A 436 -11.79 34.77 -19.32
N ARG A 437 -10.64 34.50 -18.69
CA ARG A 437 -10.00 35.38 -17.71
C ARG A 437 -8.93 36.28 -18.32
N PHE A 438 -8.09 35.75 -19.20
CA PHE A 438 -6.94 36.47 -19.77
C PHE A 438 -7.20 37.00 -21.19
N LYS A 439 -8.40 36.78 -21.72
CA LYS A 439 -8.88 37.29 -23.02
C LYS A 439 -7.98 36.88 -24.20
N LEU A 440 -7.39 35.68 -24.13
CA LEU A 440 -6.72 35.05 -25.27
C LEU A 440 -7.76 34.69 -26.33
N ARG A 441 -7.54 35.10 -27.58
CA ARG A 441 -8.45 34.88 -28.71
C ARG A 441 -8.11 33.60 -29.47
N ASP A 442 -9.13 32.96 -30.03
CA ASP A 442 -9.05 31.91 -31.05
C ASP A 442 -7.98 30.83 -30.80
N ALA A 443 -7.74 30.50 -29.53
CA ALA A 443 -6.68 29.57 -29.19
C ALA A 443 -7.01 28.16 -29.65
N VAL A 444 -6.09 27.51 -30.35
CA VAL A 444 -6.20 26.12 -30.78
C VAL A 444 -5.44 25.19 -29.84
N VAL A 445 -5.77 23.90 -29.86
CA VAL A 445 -5.12 22.89 -29.02
C VAL A 445 -4.26 21.98 -29.88
N VAL A 446 -3.04 21.70 -29.46
CA VAL A 446 -2.16 20.68 -30.07
C VAL A 446 -1.85 19.65 -29.01
N SER A 447 -2.08 18.37 -29.25
CA SER A 447 -1.64 17.28 -28.36
C SER A 447 -0.45 16.57 -28.98
N VAL A 448 0.67 16.50 -28.26
CA VAL A 448 1.87 15.81 -28.74
C VAL A 448 1.80 14.33 -28.34
N ARG A 449 2.11 13.46 -29.30
CA ARG A 449 2.07 12.00 -29.13
C ARG A 449 3.30 11.36 -29.76
N ARG A 450 3.59 10.11 -29.37
CA ARG A 450 4.60 9.29 -30.05
C ARG A 450 4.14 8.94 -31.47
N ALA A 451 5.08 8.77 -32.37
CA ALA A 451 4.81 8.48 -33.79
C ALA A 451 4.02 7.17 -34.02
N GLU A 452 4.05 6.26 -33.06
CA GLU A 452 3.30 5.00 -33.04
C GLU A 452 1.79 5.17 -32.73
N ASN A 453 1.38 6.28 -32.09
CA ASN A 453 -0.01 6.59 -31.75
C ASN A 453 -0.76 7.17 -32.97
N ARG A 454 -0.84 6.37 -34.03
CA ARG A 454 -1.48 6.78 -35.28
C ARG A 454 -2.99 6.89 -35.12
N VAL A 455 -3.57 7.80 -35.89
CA VAL A 455 -5.01 7.95 -36.06
C VAL A 455 -5.38 7.71 -37.52
N ARG A 456 -6.64 7.31 -37.74
CA ARG A 456 -7.26 7.26 -39.07
C ARG A 456 -8.42 8.25 -39.12
N ASP A 457 -8.86 8.56 -40.33
CA ASP A 457 -10.00 9.45 -40.58
C ASP A 457 -9.78 10.85 -39.95
N ALA A 458 -8.53 11.32 -40.02
CA ALA A 458 -8.18 12.69 -39.64
C ALA A 458 -8.75 13.67 -40.67
N SER A 459 -9.13 14.86 -40.22
CA SER A 459 -9.81 15.85 -41.08
C SER A 459 -8.90 16.36 -42.19
N ARG A 460 -7.63 16.65 -41.85
CA ARG A 460 -6.58 17.00 -42.82
C ARG A 460 -5.19 16.92 -42.19
N CYS A 461 -4.17 16.85 -43.05
CA CYS A 461 -2.78 16.99 -42.67
C CYS A 461 -2.37 18.48 -42.74
N VAL A 462 -1.61 18.98 -41.76
CA VAL A 462 -1.20 20.40 -41.66
C VAL A 462 0.31 20.55 -41.61
N GLY A 463 1.02 19.58 -41.04
CA GLY A 463 2.48 19.58 -40.92
C GLY A 463 3.07 18.26 -41.40
N THR A 464 4.36 18.06 -41.11
CA THR A 464 5.06 16.82 -41.45
C THR A 464 4.62 15.65 -40.57
N ALA A 465 4.23 15.93 -39.33
CA ALA A 465 3.74 14.96 -38.36
C ALA A 465 2.40 15.35 -37.72
N THR A 466 1.76 16.42 -38.21
CA THR A 466 0.55 17.00 -37.60
C THR A 466 -0.69 16.81 -38.44
N VAL A 467 -1.76 16.33 -37.78
CA VAL A 467 -3.10 16.20 -38.37
C VAL A 467 -4.16 16.92 -37.54
N GLU A 468 -5.20 17.46 -38.18
CA GLU A 468 -6.36 18.04 -37.50
C GLU A 468 -7.36 16.95 -37.11
N VAL A 469 -7.71 16.91 -35.83
CA VAL A 469 -8.63 15.93 -35.24
C VAL A 469 -10.07 16.42 -35.40
N GLY A 470 -10.94 15.54 -35.90
CA GLY A 470 -12.38 15.75 -35.97
C GLY A 470 -13.16 14.73 -35.14
N THR A 471 -14.48 14.89 -35.06
CA THR A 471 -15.38 13.95 -34.35
C THR A 471 -15.39 12.55 -34.95
N GLY A 472 -14.99 12.40 -36.22
CA GLY A 472 -14.86 11.11 -36.91
C GLY A 472 -13.50 10.45 -36.75
N THR A 473 -12.49 11.14 -36.21
CA THR A 473 -11.12 10.63 -36.09
C THR A 473 -11.04 9.52 -35.06
N ARG A 474 -10.30 8.44 -35.37
CA ARG A 474 -10.22 7.25 -34.51
C ARG A 474 -8.76 6.82 -34.28
N PRO A 475 -8.42 6.31 -33.09
CA PRO A 475 -7.12 5.70 -32.87
C PRO A 475 -6.97 4.43 -33.73
N VAL A 476 -5.74 4.17 -34.16
CA VAL A 476 -5.30 2.88 -34.71
C VAL A 476 -4.67 2.06 -33.58
N GLY A 477 -5.22 0.88 -33.30
CA GLY A 477 -4.80 0.04 -32.17
C GLY A 477 -5.63 0.26 -30.91
N SER A 478 -5.08 -0.12 -29.75
CA SER A 478 -5.79 -0.20 -28.47
C SER A 478 -5.45 0.92 -27.48
N TRP A 479 -4.80 2.00 -27.93
CA TRP A 479 -4.40 3.10 -27.06
C TRP A 479 -5.56 4.05 -26.72
N ARG A 480 -5.45 4.74 -25.58
CA ARG A 480 -6.47 5.67 -25.07
C ARG A 480 -6.42 7.01 -25.81
N PHE A 481 -7.40 7.21 -26.70
CA PHE A 481 -7.66 8.48 -27.39
C PHE A 481 -8.61 9.32 -26.56
N LEU A 482 -8.15 10.49 -26.09
CA LEU A 482 -8.95 11.45 -25.30
C LEU A 482 -9.10 12.79 -26.01
N GLU A 483 -8.38 12.99 -27.09
CA GLU A 483 -8.36 14.22 -27.88
C GLU A 483 -9.71 14.48 -28.59
N ASP A 484 -10.57 13.48 -28.71
CA ASP A 484 -11.95 13.64 -29.18
C ASP A 484 -12.88 14.23 -28.10
N VAL A 485 -12.51 14.16 -26.83
CA VAL A 485 -13.37 14.58 -25.71
C VAL A 485 -13.65 16.09 -25.75
N PRO A 486 -12.65 16.99 -25.90
CA PRO A 486 -12.92 18.43 -26.00
C PRO A 486 -13.73 18.82 -27.23
N LEU A 487 -13.69 18.02 -28.31
CA LEU A 487 -14.44 18.26 -29.55
C LEU A 487 -15.94 18.04 -29.40
N GLN A 488 -16.37 17.34 -28.35
CA GLN A 488 -17.78 17.10 -28.04
C GLN A 488 -18.41 18.24 -27.22
N SER A 489 -17.64 19.29 -26.90
CA SER A 489 -18.11 20.47 -26.17
C SER A 489 -19.00 21.38 -27.02
N PRO A 490 -19.95 22.13 -26.42
CA PRO A 490 -20.71 23.17 -27.14
C PRO A 490 -19.85 24.29 -27.76
N ASP A 491 -18.66 24.56 -27.21
CA ASP A 491 -17.62 25.44 -27.78
C ASP A 491 -16.36 24.59 -28.02
N PRO A 492 -16.33 23.77 -29.09
CA PRO A 492 -15.23 22.86 -29.35
C PRO A 492 -13.98 23.66 -29.74
N ALA A 493 -12.83 23.28 -29.17
CA ALA A 493 -11.55 23.82 -29.63
C ALA A 493 -11.18 23.16 -30.96
N ARG A 494 -10.61 23.91 -31.91
CA ARG A 494 -9.86 23.28 -33.01
C ARG A 494 -8.69 22.52 -32.40
N MET A 495 -8.57 21.24 -32.71
CA MET A 495 -7.61 20.34 -32.08
C MET A 495 -6.74 19.64 -33.12
N PHE A 496 -5.44 19.63 -32.87
CA PHE A 496 -4.44 18.98 -33.70
C PHE A 496 -3.71 17.89 -32.90
N LEU A 497 -3.31 16.84 -33.59
CA LEU A 497 -2.46 15.78 -33.07
C LEU A 497 -1.11 15.86 -33.77
N LEU A 498 -0.04 16.06 -33.00
CA LEU A 498 1.34 16.11 -33.49
C LEU A 498 2.05 14.81 -33.08
N ASN A 499 2.24 13.90 -34.04
CA ASN A 499 2.75 12.54 -33.81
C ASN A 499 4.27 12.45 -33.99
N SER A 500 5.01 13.24 -33.23
CA SER A 500 6.48 13.20 -33.21
C SER A 500 7.01 13.56 -31.82
N LEU A 501 8.12 12.91 -31.45
CA LEU A 501 8.93 13.24 -30.29
C LEU A 501 10.28 13.85 -30.68
N ASP A 502 10.49 14.18 -31.95
CA ASP A 502 11.66 14.93 -32.39
C ASP A 502 11.44 16.44 -32.15
N PRO A 503 12.26 17.10 -31.30
CA PRO A 503 12.07 18.51 -30.99
C PRO A 503 12.09 19.44 -32.21
N ALA A 504 12.89 19.13 -33.25
CA ALA A 504 12.94 19.92 -34.47
C ALA A 504 11.61 19.83 -35.24
N THR A 505 11.11 18.61 -35.44
CA THR A 505 9.78 18.38 -36.04
C THR A 505 8.68 19.08 -35.25
N ILE A 506 8.68 18.97 -33.91
CA ILE A 506 7.69 19.63 -33.05
C ILE A 506 7.72 21.15 -33.26
N ARG A 507 8.91 21.77 -33.22
CA ARG A 507 9.10 23.21 -33.42
C ARG A 507 8.58 23.65 -34.80
N ASP A 508 8.93 22.91 -35.85
CA ASP A 508 8.60 23.28 -37.22
C ASP A 508 7.10 23.14 -37.51
N ASP A 509 6.47 22.06 -37.05
CA ASP A 509 5.02 21.87 -37.16
C ASP A 509 4.24 22.90 -36.32
N LEU A 510 4.69 23.23 -35.09
CA LEU A 510 4.07 24.30 -34.30
C LEU A 510 4.19 25.67 -34.99
N THR A 511 5.30 25.94 -35.66
CA THR A 511 5.49 27.16 -36.45
C THR A 511 4.51 27.23 -37.61
N THR A 512 4.31 26.10 -38.30
CA THR A 512 3.34 25.97 -39.40
C THR A 512 1.91 26.23 -38.92
N ILE A 513 1.50 25.59 -37.82
CA ILE A 513 0.16 25.81 -37.23
C ILE A 513 0.00 27.28 -36.82
N ALA A 514 1.01 27.87 -36.17
CA ALA A 514 0.96 29.25 -35.72
C ALA A 514 0.80 30.24 -36.88
N ALA A 515 1.47 30.00 -38.01
CA ALA A 515 1.27 30.78 -39.22
C ALA A 515 -0.15 30.66 -39.77
N GLU A 516 -0.72 29.45 -39.77
CA GLU A 516 -2.09 29.20 -40.26
C GLU A 516 -3.15 29.93 -39.44
N VAL A 517 -3.05 29.88 -38.11
CA VAL A 517 -4.06 30.45 -37.19
C VAL A 517 -3.74 31.87 -36.76
N GLY A 518 -2.62 32.45 -37.22
CA GLY A 518 -2.16 33.78 -36.81
C GLY A 518 -1.76 33.86 -35.33
N ALA A 519 -1.29 32.76 -34.73
CA ALA A 519 -0.90 32.74 -33.33
C ALA A 519 0.45 33.44 -33.10
N THR A 520 0.54 34.18 -31.99
CA THR A 520 1.79 34.78 -31.49
C THR A 520 2.09 34.37 -30.05
N VAL A 521 1.23 33.54 -29.47
CA VAL A 521 1.35 32.99 -28.12
C VAL A 521 1.36 31.47 -28.23
N ILE A 522 2.31 30.81 -27.59
CA ILE A 522 2.36 29.34 -27.52
C ILE A 522 2.58 28.97 -26.05
N ILE A 523 1.77 28.04 -25.53
CA ILE A 523 1.83 27.63 -24.13
C ILE A 523 1.87 26.11 -24.09
N GLY A 524 3.02 25.54 -23.74
CA GLY A 524 3.14 24.12 -23.38
C GLY A 524 2.44 23.85 -22.05
N VAL A 525 1.71 22.75 -21.95
CA VAL A 525 0.98 22.32 -20.76
C VAL A 525 1.46 20.94 -20.37
N ASP A 526 2.12 20.89 -19.23
CA ASP A 526 2.43 19.68 -18.48
C ASP A 526 1.33 19.43 -17.44
N THR A 527 0.92 18.17 -17.33
CA THR A 527 -0.06 17.72 -16.36
C THR A 527 0.61 17.08 -15.16
N GLY A 528 0.65 17.78 -14.03
CA GLY A 528 1.16 17.23 -12.78
C GLY A 528 2.60 17.59 -12.43
N GLY A 529 3.45 17.90 -13.40
CA GLY A 529 4.82 18.37 -13.18
C GLY A 529 5.93 17.44 -13.68
N ASP A 530 5.67 16.58 -14.66
CA ASP A 530 6.67 15.69 -15.27
C ASP A 530 7.84 16.47 -15.88
N SER A 531 7.57 17.67 -16.41
CA SER A 531 8.60 18.54 -17.00
C SER A 531 9.55 19.16 -15.97
N LEU A 532 9.31 19.00 -14.66
CA LEU A 532 10.14 19.58 -13.59
C LEU A 532 11.32 18.71 -13.19
N TYR A 533 11.45 17.49 -13.69
CA TYR A 533 12.58 16.61 -13.36
C TYR A 533 13.89 17.17 -13.94
N ARG A 534 14.92 17.34 -13.10
CA ARG A 534 16.27 17.72 -13.59
C ARG A 534 17.03 16.56 -14.22
N ASP A 535 16.69 15.34 -13.83
CA ASP A 535 17.24 14.10 -14.36
C ASP A 535 16.09 13.13 -14.60
N THR A 536 16.09 12.52 -15.78
CA THR A 536 15.10 11.51 -16.16
C THR A 536 15.61 10.10 -15.88
N ALA A 537 16.90 9.92 -15.62
CA ALA A 537 17.49 8.65 -15.23
C ALA A 537 17.07 8.29 -13.79
N GLY A 538 16.52 7.10 -13.61
CA GLY A 538 16.11 6.59 -12.29
C GLY A 538 14.75 7.07 -11.79
N VAL A 539 13.98 7.78 -12.63
CA VAL A 539 12.57 8.07 -12.36
C VAL A 539 11.77 6.78 -12.45
N ASP A 540 10.94 6.50 -11.43
CA ASP A 540 10.04 5.35 -11.46
C ASP A 540 9.05 5.52 -12.63
N PRO A 541 9.06 4.63 -13.64
CA PRO A 541 8.22 4.75 -14.82
C PRO A 541 6.72 4.63 -14.51
N VAL A 542 6.35 4.14 -13.31
CA VAL A 542 4.96 4.10 -12.82
C VAL A 542 4.52 5.45 -12.24
N ASP A 543 5.47 6.21 -11.69
CA ASP A 543 5.21 7.56 -11.17
C ASP A 543 5.11 8.56 -12.32
N ALA A 544 6.13 8.64 -13.18
CA ALA A 544 6.34 9.78 -14.08
C ALA A 544 6.97 9.39 -15.42
N SER A 545 6.75 10.20 -16.46
CA SER A 545 7.31 9.99 -17.81
C SER A 545 7.95 11.26 -18.41
N PRO A 546 8.95 11.86 -17.73
CA PRO A 546 9.48 13.20 -18.04
C PRO A 546 10.14 13.31 -19.43
N SER A 547 10.56 12.19 -20.02
CA SER A 547 11.29 12.19 -21.30
C SER A 547 10.49 12.78 -22.48
N GLN A 548 9.17 12.59 -22.52
CA GLN A 548 8.33 13.17 -23.56
C GLN A 548 8.19 14.68 -23.35
N ASP A 549 7.87 15.10 -22.13
CA ASP A 549 7.69 16.50 -21.77
C ASP A 549 8.96 17.33 -21.99
N HIS A 550 10.13 16.77 -21.66
CA HIS A 550 11.43 17.41 -21.93
C HIS A 550 11.65 17.67 -23.42
N ARG A 551 11.23 16.76 -24.31
CA ARG A 551 11.38 16.93 -25.76
C ARG A 551 10.48 18.05 -26.29
N VAL A 552 9.24 18.15 -25.78
CA VAL A 552 8.35 19.27 -26.12
C VAL A 552 8.88 20.58 -25.53
N LEU A 553 9.38 20.56 -24.29
CA LEU A 553 9.96 21.73 -23.65
C LEU A 553 11.18 22.27 -24.41
N ALA A 554 12.07 21.38 -24.87
CA ALA A 554 13.19 21.72 -25.74
C ALA A 554 12.73 22.39 -27.04
N ALA A 555 11.70 21.84 -27.71
CA ALA A 555 11.13 22.44 -28.91
C ALA A 555 10.55 23.85 -28.65
N LEU A 556 9.86 24.04 -27.52
CA LEU A 556 9.32 25.34 -27.12
C LEU A 556 10.42 26.34 -26.77
N ALA A 557 11.48 25.92 -26.11
CA ALA A 557 12.63 26.77 -25.79
C ALA A 557 13.35 27.22 -27.08
N ALA A 558 13.63 26.30 -28.00
CA ALA A 558 14.20 26.61 -29.31
C ALA A 558 13.29 27.56 -30.13
N LEU A 559 11.97 27.39 -30.04
CA LEU A 559 11.02 28.29 -30.68
C LEU A 559 11.04 29.70 -30.09
N SER A 560 11.21 29.82 -28.77
CA SER A 560 11.38 31.10 -28.09
C SER A 560 12.60 31.87 -28.59
N ASP A 561 13.71 31.17 -28.85
CA ASP A 561 14.94 31.79 -29.38
C ASP A 561 14.78 32.16 -30.87
N ALA A 562 14.12 31.30 -31.67
CA ALA A 562 13.90 31.53 -33.10
C ALA A 562 12.85 32.63 -33.41
N ARG A 563 11.95 32.93 -32.46
CA ARG A 563 10.83 33.87 -32.65
C ARG A 563 10.71 34.85 -31.46
N PRO A 564 11.63 35.81 -31.31
CA PRO A 564 11.66 36.74 -30.16
C PRO A 564 10.41 37.64 -30.03
N GLY A 565 9.62 37.81 -31.10
CA GLY A 565 8.34 38.53 -31.06
C GLY A 565 7.15 37.69 -30.55
N TRP A 566 7.34 36.39 -30.33
CA TRP A 566 6.32 35.48 -29.81
C TRP A 566 6.42 35.35 -28.30
N THR A 567 5.30 35.07 -27.65
CA THR A 567 5.28 34.72 -26.23
C THR A 567 5.19 33.21 -26.10
N VAL A 568 6.31 32.57 -25.77
CA VAL A 568 6.40 31.12 -25.64
C VAL A 568 6.58 30.74 -24.17
N LEU A 569 5.55 30.08 -23.62
CA LEU A 569 5.43 29.74 -22.22
C LEU A 569 5.33 28.24 -22.02
N SER A 570 5.59 27.81 -20.80
CA SER A 570 5.17 26.51 -20.28
C SER A 570 4.31 26.73 -19.04
N ALA A 571 3.35 25.82 -18.84
CA ALA A 571 2.41 25.84 -17.76
C ALA A 571 2.30 24.44 -17.15
N ILE A 572 2.15 24.39 -15.83
CA ILE A 572 1.96 23.16 -15.08
C ILE A 572 0.61 23.24 -14.41
N VAL A 573 -0.27 22.30 -14.75
CA VAL A 573 -1.59 22.16 -14.16
C VAL A 573 -1.52 21.15 -13.03
N ALA A 574 -2.09 21.51 -11.87
CA ALA A 574 -2.08 20.70 -10.66
C ALA A 574 -0.67 20.25 -10.25
N PRO A 575 0.25 21.19 -9.96
CA PRO A 575 1.61 20.86 -9.56
C PRO A 575 1.59 19.99 -8.30
N GLY A 576 2.27 18.85 -8.38
CA GLY A 576 2.38 17.89 -7.30
C GLY A 576 1.92 16.48 -7.68
N VAL A 577 1.13 16.27 -8.73
CA VAL A 577 0.65 14.92 -9.07
C VAL A 577 1.82 14.01 -9.44
N ASP A 578 2.62 14.44 -10.41
CA ASP A 578 3.81 13.72 -10.89
C ASP A 578 5.05 14.62 -10.79
N SER A 579 5.09 15.50 -9.78
CA SER A 579 6.21 16.43 -9.57
C SER A 579 7.36 15.80 -8.75
N PRO A 580 8.62 16.07 -9.08
CA PRO A 580 9.76 15.59 -8.30
C PRO A 580 9.85 16.26 -6.93
N ALA A 581 10.61 15.64 -6.03
CA ALA A 581 10.83 16.17 -4.68
C ALA A 581 11.48 17.56 -4.68
N ASP A 582 12.25 17.96 -5.70
CA ASP A 582 12.92 19.26 -5.83
C ASP A 582 12.14 20.29 -6.66
N ALA A 583 10.90 19.98 -7.08
CA ALA A 583 10.04 20.81 -7.94
C ALA A 583 10.01 22.30 -7.58
N ALA A 584 9.88 22.65 -6.30
CA ALA A 584 9.83 24.05 -5.88
C ALA A 584 11.11 24.84 -6.19
N ALA A 585 12.28 24.19 -6.14
CA ALA A 585 13.55 24.83 -6.51
C ALA A 585 13.60 25.08 -8.02
N VAL A 586 13.21 24.09 -8.82
CA VAL A 586 13.10 24.23 -10.29
C VAL A 586 12.14 25.36 -10.67
N LEU A 587 10.96 25.40 -10.06
CA LEU A 587 9.98 26.46 -10.28
C LEU A 587 10.51 27.85 -9.92
N THR A 588 11.29 27.95 -8.84
CA THR A 588 11.93 29.20 -8.44
C THR A 588 13.00 29.63 -9.45
N ASP A 589 13.88 28.72 -9.85
CA ASP A 589 14.94 28.96 -10.83
C ASP A 589 14.37 29.34 -12.20
N ALA A 590 13.24 28.74 -12.60
CA ALA A 590 12.52 29.06 -13.83
C ALA A 590 11.78 30.40 -13.78
N GLY A 591 11.70 31.05 -12.60
CA GLY A 591 10.94 32.28 -12.39
C GLY A 591 9.43 32.06 -12.57
N ALA A 592 8.93 30.90 -12.15
CA ALA A 592 7.53 30.55 -12.30
C ALA A 592 6.61 31.49 -11.52
N ARG A 593 5.40 31.67 -12.05
CA ARG A 593 4.36 32.52 -11.47
C ARG A 593 3.11 31.71 -11.20
N LEU A 594 2.52 31.94 -10.04
CA LEU A 594 1.28 31.31 -9.64
C LEU A 594 0.08 31.99 -10.29
N VAL A 595 -0.73 31.22 -11.00
CA VAL A 595 -2.07 31.59 -11.43
C VAL A 595 -3.06 31.06 -10.40
N GLU A 596 -3.42 31.91 -9.46
CA GLU A 596 -4.42 31.58 -8.45
C GLU A 596 -5.80 31.46 -9.10
N LEU A 597 -6.37 30.25 -9.05
CA LEU A 597 -7.74 30.00 -9.47
C LEU A 597 -8.72 30.56 -8.44
N ARG A 598 -9.63 31.42 -8.91
CA ARG A 598 -10.73 31.94 -8.09
C ARG A 598 -11.91 30.97 -8.18
N GLU A 599 -12.86 31.10 -7.28
CA GLU A 599 -14.04 30.20 -7.28
C GLU A 599 -14.80 30.14 -8.62
N PRO A 600 -14.97 31.25 -9.40
CA PRO A 600 -15.54 31.15 -10.73
C PRO A 600 -14.74 30.25 -11.69
N ASP A 601 -13.41 30.26 -11.60
CA ASP A 601 -12.53 29.40 -12.40
C ASP A 601 -12.68 27.93 -11.95
N ALA A 602 -12.64 27.68 -10.64
CA ALA A 602 -12.82 26.35 -10.07
C ALA A 602 -14.18 25.73 -10.46
N ARG A 603 -15.27 26.50 -10.39
CA ARG A 603 -16.59 26.06 -10.85
C ARG A 603 -16.63 25.76 -12.35
N ALA A 604 -15.94 26.56 -13.17
CA ALA A 604 -15.85 26.30 -14.60
C ALA A 604 -15.11 24.99 -14.90
N VAL A 605 -14.00 24.72 -14.21
CA VAL A 605 -13.25 23.45 -14.30
C VAL A 605 -14.13 22.27 -13.94
N ARG A 606 -14.79 22.31 -12.76
CA ARG A 606 -15.70 21.23 -12.31
C ARG A 606 -16.80 20.96 -13.32
N LYS A 607 -17.49 22.02 -13.79
CA LYS A 607 -18.57 21.90 -14.77
C LYS A 607 -18.07 21.28 -16.08
N GLN A 608 -16.90 21.70 -16.55
CA GLN A 608 -16.38 21.24 -17.82
C GLN A 608 -15.92 19.77 -17.74
N TYR A 609 -15.24 19.36 -16.67
CA TYR A 609 -14.87 17.95 -16.51
C TYR A 609 -16.06 17.03 -16.31
N ALA A 610 -17.11 17.47 -15.62
CA ALA A 610 -18.37 16.74 -15.58
C ALA A 610 -18.98 16.59 -16.97
N ALA A 611 -19.02 17.67 -17.77
CA ALA A 611 -19.51 17.60 -19.15
C ALA A 611 -18.67 16.69 -20.05
N TRP A 612 -17.36 16.66 -19.86
CA TRP A 612 -16.43 15.77 -20.55
C TRP A 612 -16.43 14.34 -20.00
N ARG A 613 -17.05 14.11 -18.83
CA ARG A 613 -17.02 12.88 -18.05
C ARG A 613 -15.61 12.44 -17.67
N MET A 614 -14.74 13.42 -17.42
CA MET A 614 -13.34 13.26 -16.95
C MET A 614 -13.23 13.33 -15.42
N ASP A 615 -14.37 13.29 -14.73
CA ASP A 615 -14.54 13.39 -13.28
C ASP A 615 -14.64 12.02 -12.57
N GLY A 616 -14.38 10.94 -13.30
CA GLY A 616 -14.51 9.55 -12.83
C GLY A 616 -15.83 8.89 -13.26
N SER A 617 -16.80 9.65 -13.79
CA SER A 617 -18.10 9.11 -14.23
C SER A 617 -18.06 8.23 -15.50
N ASP A 618 -16.92 8.15 -16.19
CA ASP A 618 -16.71 7.25 -17.33
C ASP A 618 -15.38 6.49 -17.21
N ALA A 619 -15.45 5.17 -17.14
CA ALA A 619 -14.27 4.31 -17.08
C ALA A 619 -13.36 4.39 -18.34
N ARG A 620 -13.81 5.03 -19.42
CA ARG A 620 -13.02 5.27 -20.64
C ARG A 620 -12.38 6.66 -20.67
N ARG A 621 -12.81 7.59 -19.81
CA ARG A 621 -12.39 9.01 -19.81
C ARG A 621 -11.90 9.39 -18.42
N PHE A 622 -10.62 9.16 -18.18
CA PHE A 622 -10.00 9.41 -16.88
C PHE A 622 -8.54 9.83 -17.05
N GLY A 623 -7.97 10.45 -16.01
CA GLY A 623 -6.55 10.75 -15.90
C GLY A 623 -6.20 11.11 -14.46
N LYS A 624 -4.96 10.83 -14.02
CA LYS A 624 -4.49 11.14 -12.66
C LYS A 624 -4.67 12.63 -12.36
N THR A 625 -4.16 13.49 -13.24
CA THR A 625 -4.19 14.96 -13.08
C THR A 625 -5.60 15.55 -13.03
N PRO A 626 -6.55 15.25 -13.95
CA PRO A 626 -7.92 15.76 -13.82
C PRO A 626 -8.57 15.38 -12.48
N LEU A 627 -8.44 14.11 -12.05
CA LEU A 627 -9.04 13.62 -10.81
C LEU A 627 -8.41 14.26 -9.57
N ALA A 628 -7.08 14.34 -9.54
CA ALA A 628 -6.34 15.00 -8.46
C ALA A 628 -6.63 16.50 -8.38
N TRP A 629 -6.74 17.17 -9.53
CA TRP A 629 -7.06 18.59 -9.58
C TRP A 629 -8.47 18.88 -9.07
N LEU A 630 -9.46 18.07 -9.46
CA LEU A 630 -10.82 18.16 -8.93
C LEU A 630 -10.85 17.98 -7.41
N ALA A 631 -10.15 16.95 -6.90
CA ALA A 631 -10.06 16.72 -5.46
C ALA A 631 -9.46 17.93 -4.71
N ALA A 632 -8.37 18.50 -5.24
CA ALA A 632 -7.73 19.68 -4.65
C ALA A 632 -8.62 20.93 -4.73
N LEU A 633 -9.34 21.14 -5.83
CA LEU A 633 -10.31 22.23 -5.99
C LEU A 633 -11.47 22.09 -5.00
N ASP A 634 -11.90 20.85 -4.69
CA ASP A 634 -12.93 20.56 -3.69
C ASP A 634 -12.44 20.70 -2.24
N GLY A 635 -11.19 21.12 -2.03
CA GLY A 635 -10.60 21.30 -0.71
C GLY A 635 -10.27 19.99 -0.01
N ARG A 636 -10.24 18.87 -0.75
CA ARG A 636 -9.82 17.58 -0.20
C ARG A 636 -8.29 17.59 -0.06
N THR A 637 -7.79 17.20 1.09
CA THR A 637 -6.35 17.08 1.38
C THR A 637 -6.04 15.74 2.04
N GLY A 638 -4.77 15.32 1.98
CA GLY A 638 -4.33 14.03 2.50
C GLY A 638 -4.34 12.92 1.44
N LEU A 639 -4.13 11.68 1.87
CA LEU A 639 -4.18 10.51 1.00
C LEU A 639 -5.60 10.27 0.47
N HIS A 640 -5.78 10.32 -0.85
CA HIS A 640 -7.04 10.01 -1.54
C HIS A 640 -6.83 8.94 -2.60
N CYS A 641 -7.84 8.09 -2.78
CA CYS A 641 -7.91 7.19 -3.92
C CYS A 641 -8.61 7.90 -5.09
N LEU A 642 -7.89 8.13 -6.17
CA LEU A 642 -8.38 8.61 -7.45
C LEU A 642 -9.23 7.52 -8.10
N ASP A 643 -10.37 7.90 -8.71
CA ASP A 643 -11.29 6.97 -9.37
C ASP A 643 -10.74 6.48 -10.74
N ILE A 644 -9.65 5.74 -10.68
CA ILE A 644 -8.98 5.12 -11.82
C ILE A 644 -9.61 3.72 -12.04
N PRO A 645 -9.93 3.33 -13.29
CA PRO A 645 -10.54 2.04 -13.54
C PRO A 645 -9.64 0.86 -13.15
N ALA A 646 -10.27 -0.20 -12.63
CA ALA A 646 -9.60 -1.41 -12.13
C ALA A 646 -8.58 -2.01 -13.11
N ALA A 647 -8.88 -2.02 -14.42
CA ALA A 647 -8.00 -2.57 -15.45
C ALA A 647 -6.63 -1.86 -15.52
N TYR A 648 -6.55 -0.59 -15.10
CA TYR A 648 -5.29 0.17 -15.07
C TYR A 648 -4.64 0.08 -13.69
N VAL A 649 -5.43 0.06 -12.62
CA VAL A 649 -4.92 -0.07 -11.24
C VAL A 649 -4.25 -1.42 -11.01
N LEU A 650 -4.81 -2.49 -11.60
CA LEU A 650 -4.35 -3.87 -11.42
C LEU A 650 -3.49 -4.40 -12.57
N ALA A 651 -3.16 -3.57 -13.57
CA ALA A 651 -2.34 -4.00 -14.71
C ALA A 651 -1.01 -4.59 -14.24
N GLU A 652 -0.55 -5.66 -14.89
CA GLU A 652 0.69 -6.34 -14.49
C GLU A 652 1.94 -5.58 -14.98
N GLU A 653 1.90 -5.05 -16.20
CA GLU A 653 3.05 -4.38 -16.82
C GLU A 653 3.18 -2.90 -16.43
N ASN A 654 2.05 -2.20 -16.31
CA ASN A 654 2.04 -0.76 -16.03
C ASN A 654 0.84 -0.37 -15.14
N PRO A 655 0.83 -0.81 -13.87
CA PRO A 655 -0.22 -0.44 -12.91
C PRO A 655 -0.22 1.06 -12.64
N TRP A 656 -1.36 1.73 -12.76
CA TRP A 656 -1.47 3.14 -12.39
C TRP A 656 -1.68 3.27 -10.88
N ARG A 657 -0.77 3.97 -10.19
CA ARG A 657 -0.99 4.41 -8.80
C ARG A 657 -2.25 5.26 -8.73
N CYS A 658 -3.22 4.78 -7.95
CA CYS A 658 -4.48 5.50 -7.73
C CYS A 658 -4.51 6.23 -6.39
N PHE A 659 -3.56 5.99 -5.49
CA PHE A 659 -3.47 6.75 -4.26
C PHE A 659 -2.50 7.91 -4.41
N LEU A 660 -2.94 9.09 -4.02
CA LEU A 660 -2.16 10.32 -4.10
C LEU A 660 -2.42 11.16 -2.85
N ASP A 661 -1.38 11.77 -2.30
CA ASP A 661 -1.52 12.78 -1.27
C ASP A 661 -1.91 14.12 -1.90
N VAL A 662 -3.21 14.42 -1.87
CA VAL A 662 -3.78 15.65 -2.43
C VAL A 662 -3.39 16.82 -1.56
N ARG A 663 -2.76 17.82 -2.18
CA ARG A 663 -2.18 18.99 -1.50
C ARG A 663 -2.83 20.28 -1.97
N PRO A 664 -2.92 21.33 -1.13
CA PRO A 664 -3.46 22.63 -1.54
C PRO A 664 -2.79 23.20 -2.79
N ALA A 665 -1.50 22.94 -2.96
CA ALA A 665 -0.71 23.26 -4.15
C ALA A 665 -1.36 22.84 -5.48
N MET A 666 -1.95 21.64 -5.50
CA MET A 666 -2.51 21.03 -6.70
C MET A 666 -3.74 21.79 -7.22
N ARG A 667 -4.32 22.73 -6.46
CA ARG A 667 -5.43 23.57 -6.93
C ARG A 667 -4.98 24.62 -7.96
N HIS A 668 -3.68 24.82 -8.11
CA HIS A 668 -3.12 25.96 -8.86
C HIS A 668 -2.61 25.58 -10.25
N ILE A 669 -2.31 26.62 -11.03
CA ILE A 669 -1.58 26.53 -12.30
C ILE A 669 -0.33 27.38 -12.13
N LEU A 670 0.83 26.86 -12.55
CA LEU A 670 2.07 27.61 -12.60
C LEU A 670 2.40 27.92 -14.06
N VAL A 671 2.89 29.13 -14.32
CA VAL A 671 3.25 29.56 -15.69
C VAL A 671 4.62 30.21 -15.67
N MET A 672 5.44 29.92 -16.68
CA MET A 672 6.81 30.41 -16.80
C MET A 672 7.24 30.48 -18.27
N GLU A 673 8.32 31.20 -18.56
CA GLU A 673 8.91 31.22 -19.91
C GLU A 673 9.49 29.83 -20.23
N ALA A 674 9.16 29.28 -21.41
CA ALA A 674 9.61 27.93 -21.78
C ALA A 674 11.14 27.81 -21.77
N ARG A 675 11.83 28.86 -22.25
CA ARG A 675 13.30 28.93 -22.21
C ARG A 675 13.87 28.86 -20.79
N ARG A 676 13.30 29.60 -19.83
CA ARG A 676 13.77 29.59 -18.44
C ARG A 676 13.51 28.25 -17.76
N HIS A 677 12.37 27.65 -18.06
CA HIS A 677 12.04 26.31 -17.57
C HIS A 677 13.06 25.28 -18.08
N ALA A 678 13.34 25.27 -19.38
CA ALA A 678 14.31 24.37 -19.98
C ALA A 678 15.71 24.55 -19.35
N VAL A 679 16.13 25.79 -19.06
CA VAL A 679 17.39 26.07 -18.34
C VAL A 679 17.37 25.49 -16.92
N ALA A 680 16.27 25.69 -16.19
CA ALA A 680 16.14 25.25 -14.80
C ALA A 680 16.23 23.72 -14.65
N VAL A 681 15.73 22.98 -15.64
CA VAL A 681 15.83 21.51 -15.71
C VAL A 681 17.03 21.02 -16.51
N ARG A 682 17.98 21.91 -16.83
CA ARG A 682 19.29 21.60 -17.44
C ARG A 682 19.22 20.88 -18.77
N LEU A 683 18.20 21.17 -19.58
CA LEU A 683 18.14 20.63 -20.92
C LEU A 683 19.23 21.23 -21.81
N ALA A 684 19.74 20.45 -22.75
CA ALA A 684 20.45 20.95 -23.92
C ALA A 684 19.46 20.89 -25.08
N TRP A 685 19.26 21.99 -25.80
CA TRP A 685 18.33 22.06 -26.93
C TRP A 685 18.88 22.87 -28.09
#